data_AF-A0A4P5UBG3-F1
#
_entry.id   AF-A0A4P5UBG3-F1
#
_cell.length_a   1.000
_cell.length_b   1.000
_cell.length_c   1.000
_cell.angle_alpha   90.00
_cell.angle_beta   90.00
_cell.angle_gamma   90.00
#
_symmetry.space_group_name_H-M   'P 1'
#
loop_
_entity.id
_entity.type
_entity.pdbx_description
1 polymer ?
#
loop_
_entity_poly.entity_id
_entity_poly.type
_entity_poly.pdbx_seq_one_letter_code
_entity_poly.pdbx_strand_id
1 'polypeptide(L)'
;MSPENFPADGAAAAPLLAPLFEPDYVSARAAFRSAASAAGASLETLPHPLTGLQGEDLSVDTAWLGPRGARRVLLSISGTHGVEGLHGSGCQVAFLRHITGSSLPPDTALLLVHALNPFGFSWLRRVNEDNIDVNRNYVDFRAPPDNPGYSEVHPLLLLHSLSPEAMGQVQGDIQAFLARVGPRAGAFAITGGQYSHPDGIFYGGTTLCWSNCTLSLIAQRHLQRAHTLCVLDHHTGLGPNGHTELICRHPVGSPALNLARQWWGQDVTSPDAGESSSAVLGGNVRMALVDLCPRALVVAIAMEVGTQGQHQVVAALLADNWLHQRGTPRSALGEQVRQQMRQAFFDSSDNWQEGSLQRALAVYQQSLAGLQQAPTRPLRVGMAGFFLECNRWAPVTTGAMFAQAFDQAGDALAQELARPVPRTLGDTVGFVAEMNRIGDWEPVPLRMAAAQPGGPAAQDFFEALVADIEQRLRQAAPLDAVFISSHGAALSTANDDPDGELFARIRAIVGPDVPVVAVLDLHTNVSPRMTDALSAFVAYRSNPHTDLVERGVEAARHLHNLRAEGPGVVALVKLPFVPPATTQLTSPGSPYAALIALGQTHVGGDILNVSLCGGFALADCAKCGFSVVVSARGADPAPARQLAQTLAQAVWDARSRFVAPLTPLATAVQAAVLAAAPDQPRLILADVADNPGGGGGGNTTALLQALLDAKAQGVLMAVFTDAALAQQAHGLGVGASFEAVFNRATGDDAFAWPLTRPARVLALSNGDFTGRRGMVQGSLRTMGPSALLELGGVQVAVISQRQQLIDPAQLDVLGVDLAQVRTLVVKSRGHFRAAFDDFAPPERILEVDCPGLTTPNLKSLPWRCLPRPMYPIDDHTTWNP
;
A
#
# COMPACT_ATOMS: atom_id res chain seq x y z
N MET A 1 13.37 18.72 -14.95
CA MET A 1 14.71 18.61 -15.55
C MET A 1 14.93 19.84 -16.41
N SER A 2 16.04 20.56 -16.24
CA SER A 2 16.42 21.65 -17.14
C SER A 2 16.82 21.08 -18.52
N PRO A 3 16.56 21.78 -19.63
CA PRO A 3 16.83 21.28 -21.00
C PRO A 3 18.32 21.16 -21.37
N GLU A 4 19.24 21.35 -20.43
CA GLU A 4 20.64 21.69 -20.72
C GLU A 4 21.62 20.50 -20.82
N ASN A 5 21.14 19.26 -20.73
CA ASN A 5 22.02 18.08 -20.88
C ASN A 5 22.18 17.57 -22.32
N PHE A 6 21.67 18.30 -23.31
CA PHE A 6 22.01 18.09 -24.72
C PHE A 6 22.74 19.35 -25.23
N PRO A 7 23.84 19.22 -25.98
CA PRO A 7 24.59 20.38 -26.44
C PRO A 7 23.69 21.25 -27.31
N ALA A 8 23.49 22.50 -26.88
CA ALA A 8 22.95 23.55 -27.73
C ALA A 8 23.90 23.79 -28.92
N ASP A 9 23.30 24.17 -30.05
CA ASP A 9 23.97 24.51 -31.31
C ASP A 9 25.31 25.23 -31.10
N GLY A 10 26.42 24.59 -31.51
CA GLY A 10 27.70 25.30 -31.70
C GLY A 10 28.96 24.73 -31.06
N ALA A 11 28.97 23.52 -30.50
CA ALA A 11 30.22 22.82 -30.15
C ALA A 11 30.40 21.59 -31.04
N ALA A 12 31.56 21.44 -31.69
CA ALA A 12 31.84 20.38 -32.66
C ALA A 12 31.54 18.98 -32.09
N ALA A 13 30.40 18.42 -32.50
CA ALA A 13 29.98 17.07 -32.15
C ALA A 13 30.99 16.06 -32.67
N ALA A 14 31.36 15.07 -31.85
CA ALA A 14 31.93 13.84 -32.38
C ALA A 14 30.97 13.28 -33.45
N PRO A 15 31.47 12.77 -34.60
CA PRO A 15 30.60 12.42 -35.71
C PRO A 15 29.54 11.41 -35.27
N LEU A 16 28.26 11.73 -35.51
CA LEU A 16 27.07 10.91 -35.24
C LEU A 16 27.10 9.54 -35.97
N LEU A 17 28.07 9.32 -36.88
CA LEU A 17 28.17 8.21 -37.81
C LEU A 17 29.38 7.27 -37.58
N ALA A 18 29.78 7.01 -36.33
CA ALA A 18 30.42 5.71 -36.06
C ALA A 18 29.36 4.63 -36.29
N PRO A 19 29.61 3.48 -36.96
CA PRO A 19 28.53 2.65 -37.49
C PRO A 19 27.58 2.22 -36.37
N LEU A 20 26.39 2.82 -36.37
CA LEU A 20 25.29 2.51 -35.46
C LEU A 20 24.37 1.46 -36.08
N PHE A 21 24.23 1.52 -37.40
CA PHE A 21 23.50 0.53 -38.19
C PHE A 21 24.46 -0.56 -38.67
N GLU A 22 24.46 -1.67 -37.95
CA GLU A 22 25.29 -2.82 -38.26
C GLU A 22 24.77 -3.59 -39.50
N PRO A 23 25.64 -4.24 -40.27
CA PRO A 23 25.27 -4.86 -41.54
C PRO A 23 24.42 -6.13 -41.38
N ASP A 24 24.47 -6.82 -40.24
CA ASP A 24 23.77 -8.09 -40.03
C ASP A 24 23.33 -8.30 -38.57
N TYR A 25 22.58 -9.37 -38.33
CA TYR A 25 22.07 -9.72 -37.00
C TYR A 25 23.19 -9.91 -35.96
N VAL A 26 24.29 -10.57 -36.33
CA VAL A 26 25.37 -10.93 -35.40
C VAL A 26 26.06 -9.67 -34.88
N SER A 27 26.46 -8.78 -35.80
CA SER A 27 27.06 -7.49 -35.49
C SER A 27 26.09 -6.56 -34.75
N ALA A 28 24.84 -6.48 -35.19
CA ALA A 28 23.78 -5.69 -34.53
C ALA A 28 23.54 -6.12 -33.08
N ARG A 29 23.45 -7.44 -32.84
CA ARG A 29 23.29 -8.02 -31.51
C ARG A 29 24.50 -7.73 -30.62
N ALA A 30 25.71 -7.88 -31.14
CA ALA A 30 26.93 -7.59 -30.41
C ALA A 30 27.00 -6.10 -29.99
N ALA A 31 26.67 -5.19 -30.93
CA ALA A 31 26.60 -3.75 -30.67
C ALA A 31 25.55 -3.40 -29.60
N PHE A 32 24.35 -3.97 -29.67
CA PHE A 32 23.30 -3.77 -28.66
C PHE A 32 23.75 -4.20 -27.27
N ARG A 33 24.27 -5.43 -27.12
CA ARG A 33 24.73 -5.96 -25.83
C ARG A 33 25.89 -5.16 -25.25
N SER A 34 26.81 -4.70 -26.11
CA SER A 34 27.92 -3.84 -25.71
C SER A 34 27.42 -2.50 -25.20
N ALA A 35 26.54 -1.82 -25.95
CA ALA A 35 25.96 -0.54 -25.55
C ALA A 35 25.11 -0.63 -24.27
N ALA A 36 24.31 -1.69 -24.13
CA ALA A 36 23.51 -1.94 -22.94
C ALA A 36 24.38 -2.16 -21.70
N SER A 37 25.45 -2.94 -21.82
CA SER A 37 26.41 -3.14 -20.74
C SER A 37 27.10 -1.83 -20.34
N ALA A 38 27.50 -1.02 -21.33
CA ALA A 38 28.12 0.29 -21.09
C ALA A 38 27.17 1.28 -20.39
N ALA A 39 25.87 1.21 -20.69
CA ALA A 39 24.84 2.02 -20.03
C ALA A 39 24.51 1.54 -18.60
N GLY A 40 25.04 0.38 -18.17
CA GLY A 40 24.75 -0.23 -16.87
C GLY A 40 23.41 -0.95 -16.81
N ALA A 41 22.87 -1.38 -17.97
CA ALA A 41 21.61 -2.12 -18.01
C ALA A 41 21.79 -3.59 -17.56
N SER A 42 20.75 -4.14 -16.94
CA SER A 42 20.65 -5.58 -16.66
C SER A 42 20.22 -6.30 -17.93
N LEU A 43 21.08 -7.19 -18.43
CA LEU A 43 20.84 -7.97 -19.65
C LEU A 43 20.20 -9.32 -19.36
N GLU A 44 19.28 -9.75 -20.22
CA GLU A 44 18.72 -11.10 -20.24
C GLU A 44 18.65 -11.60 -21.69
N THR A 45 18.96 -12.88 -21.92
CA THR A 45 18.97 -13.52 -23.23
C THR A 45 17.96 -14.65 -23.27
N LEU A 46 17.08 -14.65 -24.27
CA LEU A 46 16.04 -15.65 -24.49
C LEU A 46 16.38 -16.39 -25.80
N PRO A 47 16.95 -17.61 -25.73
CA PRO A 47 17.46 -18.32 -26.89
C PRO A 47 16.32 -18.84 -27.77
N HIS A 48 16.47 -18.64 -29.08
CA HIS A 48 15.59 -19.21 -30.10
C HIS A 48 16.04 -20.65 -30.39
N PRO A 49 15.11 -21.60 -30.66
CA PRO A 49 15.45 -23.01 -30.85
C PRO A 49 16.19 -23.31 -32.16
N LEU A 50 16.06 -22.44 -33.16
CA LEU A 50 16.71 -22.56 -34.47
C LEU A 50 17.94 -21.66 -34.60
N THR A 51 18.81 -22.00 -35.55
CA THR A 51 20.00 -21.23 -35.91
C THR A 51 19.74 -20.25 -37.07
N GLY A 52 20.57 -19.23 -37.17
CA GLY A 52 20.53 -18.22 -38.23
C GLY A 52 21.05 -18.67 -39.59
N LEU A 53 21.07 -17.74 -40.53
CA LEU A 53 21.48 -17.95 -41.92
C LEU A 53 22.91 -18.52 -42.02
N GLN A 54 23.82 -18.04 -41.19
CA GLN A 54 25.24 -18.45 -41.12
C GLN A 54 25.48 -19.56 -40.09
N GLY A 55 24.43 -20.10 -39.47
CA GLY A 55 24.52 -21.09 -38.40
C GLY A 55 24.76 -20.49 -37.01
N GLU A 56 24.62 -19.17 -36.86
CA GLU A 56 24.73 -18.47 -35.58
C GLU A 56 23.56 -18.79 -34.63
N ASP A 57 23.80 -18.67 -33.32
CA ASP A 57 22.74 -18.76 -32.33
C ASP A 57 21.82 -17.54 -32.42
N LEU A 58 20.52 -17.79 -32.43
CA LEU A 58 19.48 -16.76 -32.45
C LEU A 58 18.91 -16.56 -31.04
N SER A 59 18.57 -15.33 -30.72
CA SER A 59 17.95 -14.97 -29.43
C SER A 59 17.28 -13.61 -29.48
N VAL A 60 16.31 -13.42 -28.58
CA VAL A 60 15.84 -12.10 -28.16
C VAL A 60 16.67 -11.68 -26.96
N ASP A 61 17.30 -10.51 -27.02
CA ASP A 61 18.00 -9.92 -25.88
C ASP A 61 17.17 -8.79 -25.29
N THR A 62 17.11 -8.69 -23.97
CA THR A 62 16.50 -7.55 -23.28
C THR A 62 17.52 -6.78 -22.46
N ALA A 63 17.36 -5.46 -22.40
CA ALA A 63 18.15 -4.57 -21.55
C ALA A 63 17.22 -3.75 -20.65
N TRP A 64 17.36 -3.91 -19.33
CA TRP A 64 16.61 -3.16 -18.32
C TRP A 64 17.48 -2.10 -17.64
N LEU A 65 17.03 -0.86 -17.67
CA LEU A 65 17.69 0.28 -17.03
C LEU A 65 16.72 0.99 -16.07
N GLY A 66 17.18 1.32 -14.86
CA GLY A 66 16.37 1.98 -13.83
C GLY A 66 15.80 1.04 -12.76
N PRO A 67 15.02 1.57 -11.80
CA PRO A 67 14.52 0.79 -10.66
C PRO A 67 13.58 -0.35 -11.07
N ARG A 68 13.74 -1.53 -10.48
CA ARG A 68 12.86 -2.70 -10.73
C ARG A 68 11.41 -2.49 -10.27
N GLY A 69 11.17 -1.50 -9.40
CA GLY A 69 9.83 -1.10 -8.93
C GLY A 69 9.20 0.03 -9.74
N ALA A 70 9.83 0.49 -10.84
CA ALA A 70 9.33 1.66 -11.58
C ALA A 70 7.91 1.44 -12.14
N ARG A 71 7.03 2.40 -11.88
CA ARG A 71 5.64 2.40 -12.37
C ARG A 71 5.52 2.96 -13.78
N ARG A 72 6.51 3.73 -14.22
CA ARG A 72 6.57 4.27 -15.58
C ARG A 72 7.63 3.51 -16.35
N VAL A 73 7.24 2.87 -17.44
CA VAL A 73 8.18 2.10 -18.25
C VAL A 73 8.13 2.59 -19.69
N LEU A 74 9.29 2.90 -20.25
CA LEU A 74 9.48 3.05 -21.68
C LEU A 74 9.95 1.71 -22.24
N LEU A 75 9.13 1.08 -23.07
CA LEU A 75 9.45 -0.12 -23.82
C LEU A 75 9.77 0.24 -25.27
N SER A 76 10.91 -0.21 -25.78
CA SER A 76 11.22 -0.16 -27.21
C SER A 76 11.50 -1.54 -27.76
N ILE A 77 10.88 -1.86 -28.89
CA ILE A 77 10.95 -3.15 -29.56
C ILE A 77 11.60 -2.94 -30.93
N SER A 78 12.61 -3.75 -31.25
CA SER A 78 13.20 -3.82 -32.58
C SER A 78 13.02 -5.20 -33.21
N GLY A 79 12.97 -5.23 -34.55
CA GLY A 79 12.91 -6.47 -35.29
C GLY A 79 11.61 -7.24 -35.11
N THR A 80 10.48 -6.57 -34.86
CA THR A 80 9.14 -7.20 -34.91
C THR A 80 8.92 -7.83 -36.28
N HIS A 81 9.17 -7.07 -37.34
CA HIS A 81 9.51 -7.64 -38.63
C HIS A 81 11.03 -7.76 -38.72
N GLY A 82 11.52 -8.95 -39.06
CA GLY A 82 12.92 -9.30 -38.84
C GLY A 82 13.92 -8.34 -39.52
N VAL A 83 13.79 -8.12 -40.82
CA VAL A 83 14.69 -7.28 -41.63
C VAL A 83 14.74 -5.81 -41.14
N GLU A 84 13.66 -5.31 -40.54
CA GLU A 84 13.56 -3.96 -39.99
C GLU A 84 14.40 -3.82 -38.69
N GLY A 85 14.89 -4.95 -38.15
CA GLY A 85 15.85 -4.99 -37.06
C GLY A 85 17.14 -4.23 -37.33
N LEU A 86 17.55 -4.09 -38.60
CA LEU A 86 18.72 -3.27 -38.98
C LEU A 86 18.57 -1.83 -38.48
N HIS A 87 17.41 -1.22 -38.74
CA HIS A 87 17.11 0.14 -38.30
C HIS A 87 16.84 0.18 -36.79
N GLY A 88 15.90 -0.64 -36.30
CA GLY A 88 15.49 -0.58 -34.90
C GLY A 88 16.63 -0.87 -33.91
N SER A 89 17.52 -1.81 -34.24
CA SER A 89 18.72 -2.09 -33.45
C SER A 89 19.65 -0.88 -33.41
N GLY A 90 19.89 -0.23 -34.54
CA GLY A 90 20.76 0.94 -34.60
C GLY A 90 20.22 2.11 -33.76
N CYS A 91 18.91 2.35 -33.81
CA CYS A 91 18.27 3.36 -32.96
C CYS A 91 18.37 3.02 -31.46
N GLN A 92 18.19 1.75 -31.08
CA GLN A 92 18.36 1.29 -29.69
C GLN A 92 19.81 1.47 -29.22
N VAL A 93 20.81 1.09 -30.03
CA VAL A 93 22.24 1.26 -29.74
C VAL A 93 22.58 2.74 -29.56
N ALA A 94 22.11 3.59 -30.47
CA ALA A 94 22.35 5.03 -30.40
C ALA A 94 21.76 5.65 -29.13
N PHE A 95 20.55 5.25 -28.77
CA PHE A 95 19.91 5.74 -27.55
C PHE A 95 20.67 5.29 -26.29
N LEU A 96 21.09 4.02 -26.23
CA LEU A 96 21.89 3.47 -25.13
C LEU A 96 23.23 4.20 -24.95
N ARG A 97 23.85 4.70 -26.02
CA ARG A 97 25.08 5.50 -25.93
C ARG A 97 24.88 6.89 -25.30
N HIS A 98 23.65 7.38 -25.23
CA HIS A 98 23.31 8.71 -24.71
C HIS A 98 22.51 8.68 -23.40
N ILE A 99 22.33 7.50 -22.78
CA ILE A 99 21.52 7.36 -21.57
C ILE A 99 22.18 6.44 -20.53
N THR A 100 21.99 6.76 -19.26
CA THR A 100 22.39 5.93 -18.12
C THR A 100 21.26 5.82 -17.10
N GLY A 101 21.30 4.84 -16.20
CA GLY A 101 20.21 4.63 -15.24
C GLY A 101 19.94 5.84 -14.33
N SER A 102 20.97 6.63 -14.01
CA SER A 102 20.85 7.85 -13.22
C SER A 102 20.24 9.04 -14.00
N SER A 103 20.21 8.97 -15.32
CA SER A 103 19.61 10.01 -16.17
C SER A 103 18.09 9.83 -16.35
N LEU A 104 17.54 8.70 -15.93
CA LEU A 104 16.10 8.46 -16.00
C LEU A 104 15.34 9.33 -14.99
N PRO A 105 14.10 9.73 -15.30
CA PRO A 105 13.24 10.37 -14.32
C PRO A 105 13.03 9.47 -13.08
N PRO A 106 12.69 10.04 -11.91
CA PRO A 106 12.29 9.23 -10.75
C PRO A 106 11.21 8.22 -11.13
N ASP A 107 11.15 7.05 -10.50
CA ASP A 107 10.09 6.06 -10.74
C ASP A 107 9.86 5.73 -12.24
N THR A 108 10.94 5.74 -13.03
CA THR A 108 10.92 5.43 -14.46
C THR A 108 11.99 4.41 -14.80
N ALA A 109 11.64 3.45 -15.64
CA ALA A 109 12.56 2.46 -16.18
C ALA A 109 12.48 2.42 -17.71
N LEU A 110 13.54 1.91 -18.32
CA LEU A 110 13.65 1.63 -19.75
C LEU A 110 13.82 0.12 -19.94
N LEU A 111 12.99 -0.47 -20.80
CA LEU A 111 13.11 -1.83 -21.28
C LEU A 111 13.32 -1.80 -22.80
N LEU A 112 14.44 -2.31 -23.27
CA LEU A 112 14.69 -2.50 -24.70
C LEU A 112 14.60 -3.99 -25.01
N VAL A 113 13.78 -4.35 -26.00
CA VAL A 113 13.68 -5.70 -26.57
C VAL A 113 14.35 -5.66 -27.94
N HIS A 114 15.49 -6.33 -28.05
CA HIS A 114 16.28 -6.42 -29.27
C HIS A 114 15.91 -7.67 -30.05
N ALA A 115 15.62 -7.49 -31.35
CA ALA A 115 15.38 -8.55 -32.32
C ALA A 115 14.23 -9.51 -31.93
N LEU A 116 13.01 -8.99 -31.75
CA LEU A 116 11.83 -9.80 -31.38
C LEU A 116 11.60 -11.01 -32.32
N ASN A 117 11.86 -10.84 -33.61
CA ASN A 117 11.95 -11.90 -34.62
C ASN A 117 13.42 -12.10 -35.05
N PRO A 118 14.24 -12.82 -34.26
CA PRO A 118 15.66 -12.96 -34.55
C PRO A 118 15.91 -13.83 -35.79
N PHE A 119 15.00 -14.77 -36.10
CA PHE A 119 15.06 -15.56 -37.32
C PHE A 119 14.90 -14.67 -38.55
N GLY A 120 13.82 -13.88 -38.62
CA GLY A 120 13.63 -12.96 -39.74
C GLY A 120 14.78 -11.96 -39.86
N PHE A 121 15.36 -11.49 -38.75
CA PHE A 121 16.47 -10.55 -38.80
C PHE A 121 17.73 -11.18 -39.40
N SER A 122 18.15 -12.35 -38.93
CA SER A 122 19.30 -13.09 -39.47
C SER A 122 19.12 -13.45 -40.95
N TRP A 123 17.91 -13.86 -41.33
CA TRP A 123 17.59 -14.29 -42.70
C TRP A 123 17.19 -13.14 -43.64
N LEU A 124 17.15 -11.89 -43.16
CA LEU A 124 16.68 -10.69 -43.87
C LEU A 124 15.23 -10.81 -44.41
N ARG A 125 14.35 -11.42 -43.61
CA ARG A 125 12.93 -11.60 -43.88
C ARG A 125 12.07 -10.69 -43.01
N ARG A 126 10.87 -10.36 -43.50
CA ARG A 126 9.85 -9.66 -42.69
C ARG A 126 9.22 -10.60 -41.65
N VAL A 127 8.95 -11.84 -42.05
CA VAL A 127 8.25 -12.89 -41.29
C VAL A 127 9.21 -13.78 -40.51
N ASN A 128 8.69 -14.64 -39.64
CA ASN A 128 9.48 -15.61 -38.88
C ASN A 128 9.77 -16.90 -39.71
N GLU A 129 10.30 -17.92 -39.04
CA GLU A 129 10.62 -19.25 -39.56
C GLU A 129 9.42 -19.97 -40.20
N ASP A 130 8.21 -19.72 -39.73
CA ASP A 130 6.97 -20.38 -40.17
C ASP A 130 6.19 -19.55 -41.20
N ASN A 131 6.83 -18.53 -41.79
CA ASN A 131 6.19 -17.55 -42.68
C ASN A 131 5.14 -16.66 -41.98
N ILE A 132 5.14 -16.62 -40.65
CA ILE A 132 4.20 -15.83 -39.85
C ILE A 132 4.68 -14.38 -39.76
N ASP A 133 3.80 -13.44 -40.11
CA ASP A 133 3.92 -12.04 -39.74
C ASP A 133 3.64 -11.91 -38.24
N VAL A 134 4.71 -11.70 -37.46
CA VAL A 134 4.67 -11.56 -36.00
C VAL A 134 3.69 -10.46 -35.56
N ASN A 135 3.51 -9.43 -36.39
CA ASN A 135 2.61 -8.30 -36.14
C ASN A 135 1.17 -8.54 -36.62
N ARG A 136 0.79 -9.79 -36.88
CA ARG A 136 -0.59 -10.27 -37.09
C ARG A 136 -0.93 -11.47 -36.20
N ASN A 137 0.00 -11.95 -35.39
CA ASN A 137 -0.15 -13.24 -34.73
C ASN A 137 -0.83 -13.16 -33.35
N TYR A 138 -1.05 -11.97 -32.78
CA TYR A 138 -1.65 -11.84 -31.44
C TYR A 138 -3.19 -11.75 -31.48
N VAL A 139 -3.86 -12.83 -31.89
CA VAL A 139 -5.33 -12.90 -32.08
C VAL A 139 -5.98 -14.04 -31.30
N ASP A 140 -7.32 -14.00 -31.16
CA ASP A 140 -8.07 -15.22 -30.82
C ASP A 140 -8.11 -16.15 -32.02
N PHE A 141 -7.26 -17.17 -32.05
CA PHE A 141 -7.19 -18.15 -33.15
C PHE A 141 -8.47 -18.98 -33.33
N ARG A 142 -9.41 -18.95 -32.38
CA ARG A 142 -10.73 -19.59 -32.53
C ARG A 142 -11.66 -18.74 -33.39
N ALA A 143 -11.38 -17.44 -33.52
CA ALA A 143 -12.12 -16.48 -34.31
C ALA A 143 -11.15 -15.41 -34.87
N PRO A 144 -10.22 -15.80 -35.77
CA PRO A 144 -9.24 -14.87 -36.30
C PRO A 144 -9.91 -13.77 -37.13
N PRO A 145 -9.29 -12.57 -37.25
CA PRO A 145 -9.80 -11.49 -38.08
C PRO A 145 -10.06 -11.94 -39.52
N ASP A 146 -11.25 -11.60 -40.04
CA ASP A 146 -11.62 -11.92 -41.41
C ASP A 146 -10.95 -10.98 -42.42
N ASN A 147 -10.52 -11.54 -43.55
CA ASN A 147 -10.05 -10.81 -44.70
C ASN A 147 -10.71 -11.40 -45.97
N PRO A 148 -11.94 -10.97 -46.27
CA PRO A 148 -12.75 -11.62 -47.30
C PRO A 148 -12.16 -11.48 -48.71
N GLY A 149 -11.33 -10.45 -48.94
CA GLY A 149 -10.67 -10.23 -50.22
C GLY A 149 -9.39 -11.05 -50.43
N TYR A 150 -8.81 -11.64 -49.36
CA TYR A 150 -7.52 -12.33 -49.47
C TYR A 150 -7.60 -13.57 -50.35
N SER A 151 -8.63 -14.41 -50.17
CA SER A 151 -8.78 -15.65 -50.95
C SER A 151 -8.87 -15.41 -52.46
N GLU A 152 -9.40 -14.26 -52.86
CA GLU A 152 -9.52 -13.87 -54.27
C GLU A 152 -8.19 -13.35 -54.84
N VAL A 153 -7.43 -12.56 -54.07
CA VAL A 153 -6.14 -12.01 -54.51
C VAL A 153 -4.98 -12.98 -54.35
N HIS A 154 -5.08 -13.95 -53.43
CA HIS A 154 -4.04 -14.93 -53.12
C HIS A 154 -3.43 -15.62 -54.35
N PRO A 155 -4.21 -16.23 -55.28
CA PRO A 155 -3.64 -16.86 -56.47
C PRO A 155 -2.91 -15.86 -57.39
N LEU A 156 -3.26 -14.58 -57.35
CA LEU A 156 -2.60 -13.52 -58.11
C LEU A 156 -1.25 -13.11 -57.50
N LEU A 157 -1.06 -13.36 -56.19
CA LEU A 157 0.17 -13.05 -55.46
C LEU A 157 1.20 -14.20 -55.52
N LEU A 158 0.81 -15.39 -55.94
CA LEU A 158 1.70 -16.55 -56.00
C LEU A 158 2.59 -16.50 -57.26
N LEU A 159 3.88 -16.24 -57.06
CA LEU A 159 4.86 -16.32 -58.14
C LEU A 159 5.12 -17.79 -58.53
N HIS A 160 5.23 -18.04 -59.84
CA HIS A 160 5.68 -19.33 -60.37
C HIS A 160 7.19 -19.35 -60.65
N SER A 161 7.78 -18.19 -60.99
CA SER A 161 9.22 -17.98 -61.09
C SER A 161 9.56 -16.51 -60.81
N LEU A 162 10.85 -16.20 -60.64
CA LEU A 162 11.35 -14.81 -60.50
C LEU A 162 11.75 -14.17 -61.84
N SER A 163 11.27 -14.69 -62.98
CA SER A 163 11.55 -14.05 -64.27
C SER A 163 10.91 -12.66 -64.33
N PRO A 164 11.50 -11.69 -65.07
CA PRO A 164 10.90 -10.38 -65.27
C PRO A 164 9.47 -10.44 -65.81
N GLU A 165 9.17 -11.45 -66.65
CA GLU A 165 7.83 -11.70 -67.18
C GLU A 165 6.84 -12.11 -66.08
N ALA A 166 7.21 -13.05 -65.22
CA ALA A 166 6.35 -13.50 -64.12
C ALA A 166 6.11 -12.38 -63.08
N MET A 167 7.13 -11.59 -62.76
CA MET A 167 7.01 -10.44 -61.88
C MET A 167 6.12 -9.35 -62.50
N GLY A 168 6.25 -9.09 -63.80
CA GLY A 168 5.40 -8.15 -64.53
C GLY A 168 3.94 -8.58 -64.60
N GLN A 169 3.68 -9.87 -64.79
CA GLN A 169 2.33 -10.44 -64.78
C GLN A 169 1.64 -10.24 -63.44
N VAL A 170 2.30 -10.61 -62.33
CA VAL A 170 1.75 -10.42 -60.97
C VAL A 170 1.48 -8.95 -60.67
N GLN A 171 2.38 -8.05 -61.09
CA GLN A 171 2.15 -6.61 -60.93
C GLN A 171 0.91 -6.13 -61.71
N GLY A 172 0.74 -6.61 -62.95
CA GLY A 172 -0.44 -6.33 -63.77
C GLY A 172 -1.74 -6.87 -63.14
N ASP A 173 -1.69 -8.09 -62.60
CA ASP A 173 -2.83 -8.73 -61.94
C ASP A 173 -3.23 -8.00 -60.64
N ILE A 174 -2.25 -7.55 -59.85
CA ILE A 174 -2.50 -6.70 -58.68
C ILE A 174 -3.15 -5.38 -59.09
N GLN A 175 -2.67 -4.72 -60.15
CA GLN A 175 -3.25 -3.48 -60.65
C GLN A 175 -4.68 -3.68 -61.15
N ALA A 176 -4.93 -4.74 -61.92
CA ALA A 176 -6.26 -5.09 -62.40
C ALA A 176 -7.22 -5.41 -61.23
N PHE A 177 -6.73 -6.12 -60.21
CA PHE A 177 -7.48 -6.39 -58.99
C PHE A 177 -7.85 -5.08 -58.27
N LEU A 178 -6.86 -4.21 -58.00
CA LEU A 178 -7.06 -2.90 -57.35
C LEU A 178 -8.04 -2.01 -58.13
N ALA A 179 -7.96 -2.00 -59.47
CA ALA A 179 -8.87 -1.25 -60.32
C ALA A 179 -10.32 -1.76 -60.23
N ARG A 180 -10.51 -3.08 -60.05
CA ARG A 180 -11.83 -3.71 -59.96
C ARG A 180 -12.48 -3.56 -58.59
N VAL A 181 -11.75 -3.82 -57.50
CA VAL A 181 -12.32 -3.81 -56.14
C VAL A 181 -12.20 -2.45 -55.44
N GLY A 182 -11.47 -1.53 -56.05
CA GLY A 182 -11.15 -0.22 -55.49
C GLY A 182 -9.91 -0.23 -54.60
N PRO A 183 -9.14 0.88 -54.56
CA PRO A 183 -7.80 0.91 -53.97
C PRO A 183 -7.79 0.60 -52.46
N ARG A 184 -8.79 1.05 -51.69
CA ARG A 184 -8.86 0.78 -50.25
C ARG A 184 -9.14 -0.70 -49.93
N ALA A 185 -10.18 -1.27 -50.54
CA ALA A 185 -10.55 -2.67 -50.33
C ALA A 185 -9.46 -3.62 -50.85
N GLY A 186 -8.85 -3.32 -51.99
CA GLY A 186 -7.76 -4.13 -52.52
C GLY A 186 -6.46 -4.00 -51.73
N ALA A 187 -6.11 -2.81 -51.21
CA ALA A 187 -4.97 -2.65 -50.31
C ALA A 187 -5.15 -3.42 -48.99
N PHE A 188 -6.36 -3.39 -48.42
CA PHE A 188 -6.71 -4.21 -47.25
C PHE A 188 -6.65 -5.71 -47.57
N ALA A 189 -7.19 -6.13 -48.73
CA ALA A 189 -7.15 -7.52 -49.16
C ALA A 189 -5.71 -8.05 -49.23
N ILE A 190 -4.74 -7.24 -49.65
CA ILE A 190 -3.33 -7.66 -49.75
C ILE A 190 -2.61 -7.55 -48.40
N THR A 191 -2.78 -6.47 -47.65
CA THR A 191 -1.92 -6.13 -46.49
C THR A 191 -2.58 -6.25 -45.11
N GLY A 192 -3.89 -6.51 -45.07
CA GLY A 192 -4.72 -6.58 -43.85
C GLY A 192 -4.37 -7.75 -42.92
N GLY A 193 -3.61 -8.74 -43.41
CA GLY A 193 -3.35 -9.99 -42.70
C GLY A 193 -4.38 -11.06 -43.07
N GLN A 194 -4.00 -12.33 -42.89
CA GLN A 194 -4.82 -13.49 -43.24
C GLN A 194 -4.37 -14.73 -42.47
N TYR A 195 -5.24 -15.72 -42.32
CA TYR A 195 -5.02 -16.89 -41.46
C TYR A 195 -5.38 -18.22 -42.15
N SER A 196 -5.55 -18.23 -43.47
CA SER A 196 -6.05 -19.37 -44.25
C SER A 196 -5.05 -19.92 -45.27
N HIS A 197 -4.07 -19.13 -45.69
CA HIS A 197 -3.12 -19.47 -46.75
C HIS A 197 -1.67 -19.36 -46.23
N PRO A 198 -1.13 -20.41 -45.57
CA PRO A 198 0.21 -20.35 -44.96
C PRO A 198 1.35 -20.08 -45.96
N ASP A 199 1.12 -20.30 -47.25
CA ASP A 199 2.03 -20.03 -48.36
C ASP A 199 1.92 -18.60 -48.92
N GLY A 200 0.99 -17.79 -48.40
CA GLY A 200 0.79 -16.40 -48.79
C GLY A 200 1.54 -15.39 -47.90
N ILE A 201 1.65 -14.15 -48.37
CA ILE A 201 2.20 -13.03 -47.59
C ILE A 201 1.22 -12.54 -46.51
N PHE A 202 1.74 -11.89 -45.45
CA PHE A 202 0.97 -11.39 -44.30
C PHE A 202 0.16 -12.47 -43.56
N TYR A 203 0.65 -13.71 -43.55
CA TYR A 203 0.05 -14.82 -42.81
C TYR A 203 0.21 -14.65 -41.30
N GLY A 204 -0.87 -14.75 -40.52
CA GLY A 204 -0.85 -14.57 -39.07
C GLY A 204 -0.66 -15.85 -38.25
N GLY A 205 -0.59 -17.02 -38.89
CA GLY A 205 -0.45 -18.31 -38.19
C GLY A 205 -1.76 -18.89 -37.66
N THR A 206 -1.68 -20.08 -37.05
CA THR A 206 -2.82 -20.77 -36.40
C THR A 206 -2.69 -20.87 -34.89
N THR A 207 -1.53 -20.50 -34.35
CA THR A 207 -1.20 -20.46 -32.93
C THR A 207 -0.21 -19.34 -32.66
N LEU A 208 -0.04 -18.95 -31.38
CA LEU A 208 0.95 -17.95 -30.99
C LEU A 208 2.35 -18.43 -31.36
N CYS A 209 3.09 -17.64 -32.14
CA CYS A 209 4.44 -17.98 -32.59
C CYS A 209 5.47 -17.78 -31.47
N TRP A 210 6.68 -18.31 -31.67
CA TRP A 210 7.75 -18.24 -30.67
C TRP A 210 8.04 -16.79 -30.23
N SER A 211 8.10 -15.84 -31.17
CA SER A 211 8.35 -14.43 -30.86
C SER A 211 7.32 -13.83 -29.91
N ASN A 212 6.03 -14.09 -30.13
CA ASN A 212 4.96 -13.54 -29.29
C ASN A 212 4.79 -14.28 -27.96
N CYS A 213 5.11 -15.57 -27.91
CA CYS A 213 5.29 -16.30 -26.65
C CYS A 213 6.42 -15.66 -25.81
N THR A 214 7.55 -15.36 -26.45
CA THR A 214 8.70 -14.70 -25.81
C THR A 214 8.36 -13.30 -25.31
N LEU A 215 7.64 -12.49 -26.09
CA LEU A 215 7.17 -11.18 -25.64
C LEU A 215 6.22 -11.28 -24.44
N SER A 216 5.31 -12.26 -24.45
CA SER A 216 4.40 -12.50 -23.32
C SER A 216 5.17 -12.83 -22.04
N LEU A 217 6.23 -13.64 -22.15
CA LEU A 217 7.12 -13.95 -21.05
C LEU A 217 7.87 -12.70 -20.54
N ILE A 218 8.36 -11.85 -21.45
CA ILE A 218 9.03 -10.58 -21.09
C ILE A 218 8.06 -9.66 -20.33
N ALA A 219 6.83 -9.50 -20.82
CA ALA A 219 5.82 -8.68 -20.16
C ALA A 219 5.45 -9.22 -18.77
N GLN A 220 5.34 -10.53 -18.62
CA GLN A 220 5.11 -11.19 -17.32
C GLN A 220 6.27 -10.95 -16.34
N ARG A 221 7.51 -10.98 -16.81
CA ARG A 221 8.70 -10.81 -15.95
C ARG A 221 8.95 -9.36 -15.55
N HIS A 222 8.76 -8.41 -16.47
CA HIS A 222 9.29 -7.06 -16.32
C HIS A 222 8.23 -5.97 -16.22
N LEU A 223 7.03 -6.17 -16.78
CA LEU A 223 6.06 -5.07 -16.98
C LEU A 223 4.87 -5.10 -16.04
N GLN A 224 4.73 -6.14 -15.21
CA GLN A 224 3.54 -6.31 -14.38
C GLN A 224 3.32 -5.18 -13.38
N ARG A 225 4.39 -4.50 -12.94
CA ARG A 225 4.33 -3.37 -11.99
C ARG A 225 4.08 -2.01 -12.66
N ALA A 226 4.12 -1.95 -13.99
CA ALA A 226 3.88 -0.70 -14.71
C ALA A 226 2.44 -0.22 -14.50
N HIS A 227 2.29 1.07 -14.21
CA HIS A 227 1.02 1.80 -14.22
C HIS A 227 0.88 2.65 -15.48
N THR A 228 2.00 3.06 -16.08
CA THR A 228 2.03 3.70 -17.40
C THR A 228 3.13 3.06 -18.21
N LEU A 229 2.77 2.57 -19.40
CA LEU A 229 3.69 1.90 -20.31
C LEU A 229 3.70 2.66 -21.64
N CYS A 230 4.84 3.24 -22.00
CA CYS A 230 5.05 3.78 -23.33
C CYS A 230 5.71 2.71 -24.21
N VAL A 231 5.13 2.40 -25.37
CA VAL A 231 5.63 1.36 -26.28
C VAL A 231 6.02 1.97 -27.62
N LEU A 232 7.29 1.82 -27.99
CA LEU A 232 7.84 2.20 -29.29
C LEU A 232 8.21 0.93 -30.07
N ASP A 233 7.55 0.71 -31.19
CA ASP A 233 7.86 -0.42 -32.08
C ASP A 233 8.46 0.10 -33.38
N HIS A 234 9.69 -0.29 -33.66
CA HIS A 234 10.45 0.22 -34.81
C HIS A 234 10.07 -0.52 -36.08
N HIS A 235 9.64 0.23 -37.09
CA HIS A 235 9.27 -0.28 -38.40
C HIS A 235 9.89 0.52 -39.54
N THR A 236 10.05 -0.12 -40.67
CA THR A 236 10.51 0.51 -41.91
C THR A 236 9.76 -0.08 -43.10
N GLY A 237 9.76 0.64 -44.22
CA GLY A 237 9.19 0.16 -45.47
C GLY A 237 8.22 1.17 -46.08
N LEU A 238 6.99 1.18 -45.59
CA LEU A 238 5.90 1.90 -46.24
C LEU A 238 5.94 3.39 -45.94
N GLY A 239 5.84 4.21 -46.99
CA GLY A 239 5.70 5.67 -46.86
C GLY A 239 6.74 6.44 -47.69
N PRO A 240 6.68 7.78 -47.68
CA PRO A 240 7.68 8.62 -48.33
C PRO A 240 9.09 8.35 -47.78
N ASN A 241 10.09 8.23 -48.65
CA ASN A 241 11.48 7.95 -48.25
C ASN A 241 11.96 8.98 -47.20
N GLY A 242 12.48 8.47 -46.08
CA GLY A 242 13.04 9.27 -44.97
C GLY A 242 12.00 9.90 -44.05
N HIS A 243 10.71 9.83 -44.37
CA HIS A 243 9.65 10.31 -43.49
C HIS A 243 9.31 9.26 -42.42
N THR A 244 9.16 9.68 -41.16
CA THR A 244 8.74 8.83 -40.05
C THR A 244 7.30 9.13 -39.66
N GLU A 245 6.38 8.20 -39.90
CA GLU A 245 4.99 8.27 -39.45
C GLU A 245 4.86 7.63 -38.05
N LEU A 246 4.20 8.30 -37.10
CA LEU A 246 3.95 7.76 -35.76
C LEU A 246 2.54 7.19 -35.67
N ILE A 247 2.39 5.89 -35.86
CA ILE A 247 1.08 5.25 -36.01
C ILE A 247 0.57 4.76 -34.66
N CYS A 248 -0.47 5.41 -34.14
CA CYS A 248 -1.17 5.02 -32.91
C CYS A 248 -2.46 4.24 -33.24
N ARG A 249 -2.61 3.04 -32.67
CA ARG A 249 -3.76 2.15 -32.94
C ARG A 249 -4.77 2.09 -31.81
N HIS A 250 -4.63 2.95 -30.81
CA HIS A 250 -5.61 3.07 -29.74
C HIS A 250 -6.94 3.62 -30.27
N PRO A 251 -8.10 3.17 -29.75
CA PRO A 251 -9.41 3.64 -30.22
C PRO A 251 -9.55 5.16 -30.14
N VAL A 252 -10.31 5.74 -31.09
CA VAL A 252 -10.63 7.18 -31.06
C VAL A 252 -11.34 7.54 -29.75
N GLY A 253 -10.89 8.63 -29.12
CA GLY A 253 -11.42 9.11 -27.83
C GLY A 253 -10.82 8.43 -26.58
N SER A 254 -9.96 7.43 -26.75
CA SER A 254 -9.28 6.78 -25.62
C SER A 254 -8.28 7.71 -24.92
N PRO A 255 -8.06 7.56 -23.59
CA PRO A 255 -7.01 8.28 -22.88
C PRO A 255 -5.61 8.07 -23.49
N ALA A 256 -5.34 6.87 -24.01
CA ALA A 256 -4.06 6.51 -24.60
C ALA A 256 -3.78 7.26 -25.92
N LEU A 257 -4.77 7.40 -26.81
CA LEU A 257 -4.61 8.19 -28.03
C LEU A 257 -4.42 9.68 -27.73
N ASN A 258 -5.13 10.20 -26.73
CA ASN A 258 -4.98 11.59 -26.29
C ASN A 258 -3.58 11.86 -25.74
N LEU A 259 -3.05 10.96 -24.90
CA LEU A 259 -1.67 11.05 -24.41
C LEU A 259 -0.65 10.94 -25.54
N ALA A 260 -0.85 10.03 -26.51
CA ALA A 260 0.04 9.92 -27.65
C ALA A 260 0.17 11.25 -28.41
N ARG A 261 -0.96 11.90 -28.72
CA ARG A 261 -0.99 13.22 -29.38
C ARG A 261 -0.39 14.34 -28.52
N GLN A 262 -0.48 14.23 -27.19
CA GLN A 262 0.18 15.17 -26.28
C GLN A 262 1.69 14.99 -26.27
N TRP A 263 2.18 13.75 -26.29
CA TRP A 263 3.62 13.46 -26.19
C TRP A 263 4.37 13.72 -27.48
N TRP A 264 3.80 13.34 -28.62
CA TRP A 264 4.48 13.38 -29.92
C TRP A 264 3.86 14.35 -30.93
N GLY A 265 2.81 15.08 -30.53
CA GLY A 265 2.23 16.15 -31.32
C GLY A 265 1.35 15.67 -32.49
N GLN A 266 1.23 16.53 -33.52
CA GLN A 266 0.37 16.30 -34.69
C GLN A 266 0.88 15.20 -35.63
N ASP A 267 2.11 14.71 -35.43
CA ASP A 267 2.70 13.62 -36.23
C ASP A 267 2.09 12.25 -35.91
N VAL A 268 1.26 12.15 -34.86
CA VAL A 268 0.56 10.92 -34.48
C VAL A 268 -0.68 10.72 -35.34
N THR A 269 -0.66 9.69 -36.18
CA THR A 269 -1.78 9.30 -37.03
C THR A 269 -2.57 8.15 -36.41
N SER A 270 -3.89 8.13 -36.66
CA SER A 270 -4.77 7.01 -36.31
C SER A 270 -5.36 6.35 -37.56
N PRO A 271 -5.06 5.06 -37.82
CA PRO A 271 -5.74 4.28 -38.86
C PRO A 271 -7.26 4.23 -38.66
N ASP A 272 -7.73 4.19 -37.41
CA ASP A 272 -9.17 4.14 -37.06
C ASP A 272 -9.88 5.47 -37.39
N ALA A 273 -9.17 6.59 -37.27
CA ALA A 273 -9.64 7.91 -37.70
C ALA A 273 -9.51 8.15 -39.22
N GLY A 274 -8.91 7.22 -39.97
CA GLY A 274 -8.64 7.37 -41.41
C GLY A 274 -7.50 8.34 -41.74
N GLU A 275 -6.63 8.64 -40.76
CA GLU A 275 -5.53 9.61 -40.86
C GLU A 275 -4.21 8.95 -41.31
N SER A 276 -4.13 7.62 -41.32
CA SER A 276 -2.90 6.87 -41.62
C SER A 276 -2.98 6.13 -42.96
N SER A 277 -1.81 5.96 -43.60
CA SER A 277 -1.63 5.10 -44.77
C SER A 277 -1.79 3.60 -44.46
N SER A 278 -1.68 3.23 -43.19
CA SER A 278 -1.84 1.86 -42.70
C SER A 278 -3.31 1.45 -42.57
N ALA A 279 -3.61 0.19 -42.89
CA ALA A 279 -4.91 -0.42 -42.60
C ALA A 279 -5.18 -0.56 -41.09
N VAL A 280 -6.44 -0.72 -40.69
CA VAL A 280 -6.82 -1.19 -39.34
C VAL A 280 -6.49 -2.68 -39.26
N LEU A 281 -5.60 -3.06 -38.34
CA LEU A 281 -5.04 -4.41 -38.25
C LEU A 281 -5.41 -5.06 -36.92
N GLY A 282 -5.96 -6.27 -36.97
CA GLY A 282 -6.04 -7.17 -35.82
C GLY A 282 -4.69 -7.87 -35.58
N GLY A 283 -4.38 -8.18 -34.32
CA GLY A 283 -3.27 -9.08 -34.00
C GLY A 283 -1.88 -8.47 -33.84
N ASN A 284 -1.77 -7.14 -33.73
CA ASN A 284 -0.49 -6.46 -33.67
C ASN A 284 0.17 -6.53 -32.28
N VAL A 285 1.51 -6.53 -32.27
CA VAL A 285 2.35 -6.72 -31.09
C VAL A 285 2.13 -5.63 -30.04
N ARG A 286 1.88 -4.39 -30.46
CA ARG A 286 1.71 -3.26 -29.55
C ARG A 286 0.41 -3.34 -28.76
N MET A 287 -0.69 -3.71 -29.41
CA MET A 287 -1.97 -3.84 -28.73
C MET A 287 -2.03 -5.06 -27.80
N ALA A 288 -1.25 -6.11 -28.08
CA ALA A 288 -1.09 -7.24 -27.16
C ALA A 288 -0.61 -6.80 -25.76
N LEU A 289 0.21 -5.75 -25.68
CA LEU A 289 0.71 -5.23 -24.40
C LEU A 289 -0.37 -4.58 -23.54
N VAL A 290 -1.48 -4.15 -24.15
CA VAL A 290 -2.67 -3.69 -23.40
C VAL A 290 -3.26 -4.85 -22.59
N ASP A 291 -3.39 -6.01 -23.21
CA ASP A 291 -3.96 -7.21 -22.57
C ASP A 291 -2.97 -7.85 -21.58
N LEU A 292 -1.68 -7.86 -21.92
CA LEU A 292 -0.61 -8.42 -21.09
C LEU A 292 -0.30 -7.57 -19.84
N CYS A 293 -0.66 -6.28 -19.86
CA CYS A 293 -0.40 -5.33 -18.77
C CYS A 293 -1.69 -4.61 -18.34
N PRO A 294 -2.69 -5.33 -17.79
CA PRO A 294 -4.02 -4.78 -17.52
C PRO A 294 -4.05 -3.69 -16.44
N ARG A 295 -2.96 -3.54 -15.67
CA ARG A 295 -2.79 -2.47 -14.67
C ARG A 295 -2.21 -1.18 -15.25
N ALA A 296 -1.65 -1.24 -16.46
CA ALA A 296 -0.97 -0.14 -17.09
C ALA A 296 -1.88 0.61 -18.05
N LEU A 297 -1.84 1.94 -18.02
CA LEU A 297 -2.23 2.77 -19.14
C LEU A 297 -1.14 2.66 -20.21
N VAL A 298 -1.40 1.84 -21.23
CA VAL A 298 -0.47 1.60 -22.33
C VAL A 298 -0.67 2.66 -23.41
N VAL A 299 0.39 3.39 -23.76
CA VAL A 299 0.44 4.35 -24.86
C VAL A 299 1.44 3.82 -25.89
N ALA A 300 0.98 3.44 -27.08
CA ALA A 300 1.77 2.66 -28.00
C ALA A 300 1.74 3.22 -29.43
N ILE A 301 2.92 3.32 -30.04
CA ILE A 301 3.08 3.76 -31.43
C ILE A 301 4.01 2.84 -32.21
N ALA A 302 3.73 2.68 -33.51
CA ALA A 302 4.75 2.28 -34.47
C ALA A 302 5.50 3.51 -34.94
N MET A 303 6.82 3.41 -35.05
CA MET A 303 7.62 4.38 -35.77
C MET A 303 7.91 3.79 -37.15
N GLU A 304 7.11 4.15 -38.14
CA GLU A 304 7.23 3.63 -39.51
C GLU A 304 8.08 4.61 -40.34
N VAL A 305 9.28 4.20 -40.74
CA VAL A 305 10.16 5.00 -41.59
C VAL A 305 10.07 4.54 -43.05
N GLY A 306 9.61 5.42 -43.94
CA GLY A 306 9.48 5.10 -45.36
C GLY A 306 10.83 4.90 -46.04
N THR A 307 10.92 3.91 -46.93
CA THR A 307 12.14 3.56 -47.69
C THR A 307 11.89 3.61 -49.19
N GLN A 308 11.07 2.70 -49.72
CA GLN A 308 10.79 2.52 -51.13
C GLN A 308 9.29 2.62 -51.42
N GLY A 309 8.93 2.77 -52.69
CA GLY A 309 7.52 2.81 -53.08
C GLY A 309 6.81 1.49 -52.77
N GLN A 310 5.52 1.55 -52.43
CA GLN A 310 4.71 0.39 -52.02
C GLN A 310 4.82 -0.81 -52.99
N HIS A 311 4.86 -0.55 -54.30
CA HIS A 311 5.03 -1.60 -55.31
C HIS A 311 6.37 -2.34 -55.21
N GLN A 312 7.46 -1.64 -54.90
CA GLN A 312 8.80 -2.23 -54.74
C GLN A 312 8.88 -3.07 -53.47
N VAL A 313 8.30 -2.57 -52.37
CA VAL A 313 8.22 -3.29 -51.11
C VAL A 313 7.40 -4.58 -51.26
N VAL A 314 6.22 -4.51 -51.88
CA VAL A 314 5.39 -5.71 -52.14
C VAL A 314 6.11 -6.68 -53.06
N ALA A 315 6.77 -6.23 -54.13
CA ALA A 315 7.54 -7.09 -55.01
C ALA A 315 8.67 -7.84 -54.27
N ALA A 316 9.37 -7.17 -53.34
CA ALA A 316 10.39 -7.81 -52.51
C ALA A 316 9.80 -8.88 -51.59
N LEU A 317 8.64 -8.61 -50.96
CA LEU A 317 7.93 -9.59 -50.12
C LEU A 317 7.48 -10.81 -50.90
N LEU A 318 6.98 -10.63 -52.13
CA LEU A 318 6.58 -11.74 -52.99
C LEU A 318 7.79 -12.59 -53.41
N ALA A 319 8.91 -11.95 -53.75
CA ALA A 319 10.14 -12.64 -54.10
C ALA A 319 10.72 -13.45 -52.92
N ASP A 320 10.72 -12.89 -51.70
CA ASP A 320 11.12 -13.59 -50.48
C ASP A 320 10.22 -14.79 -50.18
N ASN A 321 8.90 -14.58 -50.25
CA ASN A 321 7.93 -15.64 -50.02
C ASN A 321 8.13 -16.78 -51.03
N TRP A 322 8.29 -16.46 -52.32
CA TRP A 322 8.60 -17.47 -53.33
C TRP A 322 9.91 -18.22 -53.05
N LEU A 323 10.97 -17.51 -52.67
CA LEU A 323 12.28 -18.10 -52.40
C LEU A 323 12.20 -19.17 -51.30
N HIS A 324 11.42 -18.90 -50.24
CA HIS A 324 11.27 -19.82 -49.11
C HIS A 324 10.27 -20.94 -49.36
N GLN A 325 9.27 -20.73 -50.22
CA GLN A 325 8.27 -21.77 -50.56
C GLN A 325 8.73 -22.71 -51.67
N ARG A 326 9.51 -22.23 -52.65
CA ARG A 326 9.83 -22.97 -53.88
C ARG A 326 11.31 -22.91 -54.29
N GLY A 327 12.05 -21.94 -53.78
CA GLY A 327 13.45 -21.70 -54.14
C GLY A 327 14.44 -22.43 -53.24
N THR A 328 15.71 -22.02 -53.35
CA THR A 328 16.80 -22.46 -52.46
C THR A 328 17.39 -21.23 -51.79
N PRO A 329 17.07 -20.95 -50.51
CA PRO A 329 17.46 -19.71 -49.85
C PRO A 329 18.97 -19.40 -49.91
N ARG A 330 19.84 -20.39 -49.73
CA ARG A 330 21.31 -20.20 -49.77
C ARG A 330 21.93 -20.14 -51.17
N SER A 331 21.12 -20.13 -52.24
CA SER A 331 21.62 -19.99 -53.61
C SER A 331 22.03 -18.54 -53.94
N ALA A 332 22.75 -18.34 -55.05
CA ALA A 332 23.07 -17.01 -55.57
C ALA A 332 21.80 -16.17 -55.87
N LEU A 333 20.74 -16.81 -56.38
CA LEU A 333 19.43 -16.16 -56.55
C LEU A 333 18.83 -15.76 -55.20
N GLY A 334 18.96 -16.62 -54.18
CA GLY A 334 18.50 -16.30 -52.83
C GLY A 334 19.26 -15.13 -52.20
N GLU A 335 20.54 -14.96 -52.50
CA GLU A 335 21.32 -13.78 -52.11
C GLU A 335 20.80 -12.49 -52.75
N GLN A 336 20.47 -12.53 -54.04
CA GLN A 336 19.86 -11.39 -54.74
C GLN A 336 18.52 -10.99 -54.11
N VAL A 337 17.66 -11.95 -53.81
CA VAL A 337 16.35 -11.70 -53.15
C VAL A 337 16.54 -11.12 -51.74
N ARG A 338 17.49 -11.63 -50.95
CA ARG A 338 17.80 -11.03 -49.63
C ARG A 338 18.33 -9.60 -49.74
N GLN A 339 19.16 -9.31 -50.76
CA GLN A 339 19.62 -7.94 -51.00
C GLN A 339 18.47 -7.02 -51.39
N GLN A 340 17.53 -7.51 -52.21
CA GLN A 340 16.30 -6.79 -52.55
C GLN A 340 15.44 -6.52 -51.29
N MET A 341 15.25 -7.52 -50.43
CA MET A 341 14.56 -7.35 -49.15
C MET A 341 15.25 -6.33 -48.25
N ARG A 342 16.58 -6.39 -48.13
CA ARG A 342 17.35 -5.37 -47.40
C ARG A 342 17.08 -3.97 -47.95
N GLN A 343 17.16 -3.78 -49.26
CA GLN A 343 16.95 -2.46 -49.88
C GLN A 343 15.51 -1.96 -49.72
N ALA A 344 14.53 -2.86 -49.72
CA ALA A 344 13.12 -2.52 -49.50
C ALA A 344 12.84 -2.05 -48.08
N PHE A 345 13.63 -2.47 -47.08
CA PHE A 345 13.39 -2.18 -45.66
C PHE A 345 14.52 -1.39 -44.98
N PHE A 346 15.62 -1.10 -45.67
CA PHE A 346 16.74 -0.36 -45.12
C PHE A 346 17.45 0.43 -46.22
N ASP A 347 17.32 1.75 -46.19
CA ASP A 347 18.03 2.66 -47.08
C ASP A 347 19.45 2.90 -46.53
N SER A 348 20.46 2.67 -47.36
CA SER A 348 21.87 2.78 -46.96
C SER A 348 22.46 4.16 -47.22
N SER A 349 21.66 5.15 -47.61
CA SER A 349 22.12 6.53 -47.78
C SER A 349 22.29 7.25 -46.45
N ASP A 350 23.37 8.01 -46.32
CA ASP A 350 23.69 8.76 -45.10
C ASP A 350 22.55 9.70 -44.67
N ASN A 351 21.88 10.35 -45.63
CA ASN A 351 20.77 11.25 -45.34
C ASN A 351 19.58 10.54 -44.69
N TRP A 352 19.21 9.35 -45.18
CA TRP A 352 18.12 8.57 -44.61
C TRP A 352 18.48 8.05 -43.23
N GLN A 353 19.70 7.52 -43.08
CA GLN A 353 20.19 6.98 -41.81
C GLN A 353 20.27 8.06 -40.73
N GLU A 354 20.86 9.21 -41.03
CA GLU A 354 20.99 10.32 -40.09
C GLU A 354 19.62 10.90 -39.73
N GLY A 355 18.76 11.15 -40.73
CA GLY A 355 17.44 11.74 -40.51
C GLY A 355 16.50 10.83 -39.70
N SER A 356 16.45 9.54 -40.03
CA SER A 356 15.65 8.55 -39.29
C SER A 356 16.15 8.36 -37.87
N LEU A 357 17.47 8.33 -37.66
CA LEU A 357 18.08 8.22 -36.35
C LEU A 357 17.78 9.42 -35.46
N GLN A 358 17.97 10.64 -35.98
CA GLN A 358 17.67 11.88 -35.26
C GLN A 358 16.21 11.92 -34.82
N ARG A 359 15.30 11.53 -35.72
CA ARG A 359 13.87 11.46 -35.40
C ARG A 359 13.58 10.41 -34.33
N ALA A 360 14.17 9.21 -34.42
CA ALA A 360 13.98 8.17 -33.40
C ALA A 360 14.45 8.66 -32.02
N LEU A 361 15.62 9.30 -31.93
CA LEU A 361 16.13 9.87 -30.67
C LEU A 361 15.21 10.96 -30.10
N ALA A 362 14.67 11.83 -30.96
CA ALA A 362 13.68 12.83 -30.54
C ALA A 362 12.41 12.17 -29.96
N VAL A 363 11.92 11.10 -30.59
CA VAL A 363 10.76 10.34 -30.10
C VAL A 363 11.07 9.67 -28.75
N TYR A 364 12.26 9.08 -28.56
CA TYR A 364 12.66 8.55 -27.25
C TYR A 364 12.66 9.62 -26.16
N GLN A 365 13.20 10.81 -26.44
CA GLN A 365 13.22 11.93 -25.49
C GLN A 365 11.81 12.42 -25.16
N GLN A 366 10.97 12.61 -26.18
CA GLN A 366 9.56 12.99 -26.01
C GLN A 366 8.80 11.95 -25.18
N SER A 367 9.09 10.67 -25.38
CA SER A 367 8.47 9.56 -24.62
C SER A 367 8.84 9.62 -23.14
N LEU A 368 10.11 9.87 -22.81
CA LEU A 368 10.55 10.02 -21.42
C LEU A 368 9.93 11.26 -20.75
N ALA A 369 9.83 12.38 -21.47
CA ALA A 369 9.16 13.59 -20.99
C ALA A 369 7.66 13.36 -20.78
N GLY A 370 6.99 12.69 -21.73
CA GLY A 370 5.58 12.34 -21.64
C GLY A 370 5.27 11.42 -20.47
N LEU A 371 6.11 10.40 -20.22
CA LEU A 371 5.98 9.52 -19.05
C LEU A 371 6.05 10.29 -17.73
N GLN A 372 6.86 11.35 -17.63
CA GLN A 372 6.89 12.18 -16.41
C GLN A 372 5.56 12.87 -16.12
N GLN A 373 4.83 13.25 -17.17
CA GLN A 373 3.58 14.01 -17.12
C GLN A 373 2.34 13.11 -17.13
N ALA A 374 2.50 11.81 -17.39
CA ALA A 374 1.40 10.87 -17.44
C ALA A 374 0.65 10.84 -16.09
N PRO A 375 -0.70 10.86 -16.11
CA PRO A 375 -1.48 10.82 -14.88
C PRO A 375 -1.19 9.52 -14.13
N THR A 376 -0.73 9.64 -12.88
CA THR A 376 -0.65 8.50 -11.98
C THR A 376 -2.03 8.26 -11.38
N ARG A 377 -2.55 7.03 -11.47
CA ARG A 377 -3.74 6.68 -10.68
C ARG A 377 -3.44 6.89 -9.19
N PRO A 378 -4.39 7.44 -8.41
CA PRO A 378 -4.20 7.66 -6.99
C PRO A 378 -3.91 6.34 -6.27
N LEU A 379 -3.11 6.41 -5.21
CA LEU A 379 -2.85 5.25 -4.34
C LEU A 379 -4.13 4.81 -3.63
N ARG A 380 -4.58 3.59 -3.85
CA ARG A 380 -5.80 3.05 -3.23
C ARG A 380 -5.45 2.32 -1.94
N VAL A 381 -5.84 2.87 -0.80
CA VAL A 381 -5.47 2.34 0.53
C VAL A 381 -6.70 1.85 1.26
N GLY A 382 -6.75 0.56 1.59
CA GLY A 382 -7.81 -0.03 2.41
C GLY A 382 -7.75 0.48 3.84
N MET A 383 -8.86 1.00 4.36
CA MET A 383 -8.97 1.55 5.72
C MET A 383 -9.75 0.57 6.60
N ALA A 384 -9.08 -0.10 7.53
CA ALA A 384 -9.68 -1.08 8.45
C ALA A 384 -9.32 -0.78 9.90
N GLY A 385 -10.12 -1.27 10.86
CA GLY A 385 -9.77 -1.13 12.27
C GLY A 385 -10.69 -1.86 13.24
N PHE A 386 -10.10 -2.28 14.36
CA PHE A 386 -10.80 -2.95 15.45
C PHE A 386 -10.17 -2.60 16.80
N PHE A 387 -10.76 -1.65 17.51
CA PHE A 387 -10.20 -1.10 18.73
C PHE A 387 -10.97 -1.57 19.96
N LEU A 388 -10.35 -2.47 20.74
CA LEU A 388 -10.83 -2.91 22.04
C LEU A 388 -9.64 -3.29 22.93
N GLU A 389 -9.50 -2.63 24.07
CA GLU A 389 -8.67 -3.15 25.17
C GLU A 389 -9.53 -4.11 26.00
N CYS A 390 -9.14 -5.39 26.05
CA CYS A 390 -9.94 -6.39 26.72
C CYS A 390 -9.39 -6.78 28.09
N ASN A 391 -10.18 -6.56 29.14
CA ASN A 391 -10.05 -7.18 30.44
C ASN A 391 -10.93 -8.44 30.48
N ARG A 392 -10.33 -9.63 30.59
CA ARG A 392 -11.07 -10.91 30.51
C ARG A 392 -12.19 -11.04 31.53
N TRP A 393 -12.06 -10.39 32.68
CA TRP A 393 -13.03 -10.50 33.78
C TRP A 393 -14.11 -9.42 33.75
N ALA A 394 -14.04 -8.46 32.81
CA ALA A 394 -15.09 -7.50 32.60
C ALA A 394 -16.26 -8.10 31.79
N PRO A 395 -17.48 -7.54 31.89
CA PRO A 395 -18.63 -7.99 31.10
C PRO A 395 -18.37 -7.91 29.59
N VAL A 396 -18.98 -8.82 28.84
CA VAL A 396 -18.86 -8.93 27.37
C VAL A 396 -19.16 -7.60 26.67
N THR A 397 -18.30 -7.22 25.75
CA THR A 397 -18.50 -6.04 24.90
C THR A 397 -19.38 -6.41 23.71
N THR A 398 -20.60 -5.87 23.66
CA THR A 398 -21.60 -6.21 22.62
C THR A 398 -21.50 -5.32 21.39
N GLY A 399 -22.05 -5.75 20.25
CA GLY A 399 -22.13 -4.92 19.04
C GLY A 399 -22.87 -3.58 19.24
N ALA A 400 -23.83 -3.52 20.17
CA ALA A 400 -24.50 -2.26 20.53
C ALA A 400 -23.53 -1.25 21.18
N MET A 401 -22.56 -1.73 21.97
CA MET A 401 -21.54 -0.88 22.58
C MET A 401 -20.57 -0.33 21.53
N PHE A 402 -20.20 -1.14 20.52
CA PHE A 402 -19.44 -0.65 19.37
C PHE A 402 -20.23 0.38 18.57
N ALA A 403 -21.51 0.11 18.26
CA ALA A 403 -22.37 1.05 17.55
C ALA A 403 -22.55 2.39 18.28
N GLN A 404 -22.63 2.36 19.62
CA GLN A 404 -22.72 3.56 20.45
C GLN A 404 -21.41 4.37 20.46
N ALA A 405 -20.26 3.70 20.47
CA ALA A 405 -18.96 4.34 20.48
C ALA A 405 -18.51 4.74 19.07
N PHE A 406 -18.15 3.76 18.23
CA PHE A 406 -17.83 3.95 16.82
C PHE A 406 -17.89 2.62 16.07
N ASP A 407 -18.74 2.52 15.05
CA ASP A 407 -18.73 1.42 14.07
C ASP A 407 -19.22 1.97 12.73
N GLN A 408 -18.32 2.13 11.77
CA GLN A 408 -18.59 2.73 10.47
C GLN A 408 -17.97 1.89 9.35
N ALA A 409 -18.69 1.72 8.25
CA ALA A 409 -18.26 0.95 7.09
C ALA A 409 -18.65 1.65 5.77
N GLY A 410 -17.93 1.36 4.69
CA GLY A 410 -18.26 1.87 3.35
C GLY A 410 -18.45 3.39 3.30
N ASP A 411 -19.50 3.84 2.62
CA ASP A 411 -19.78 5.27 2.43
C ASP A 411 -19.85 6.07 3.74
N ALA A 412 -20.37 5.47 4.81
CA ALA A 412 -20.44 6.14 6.12
C ALA A 412 -19.04 6.37 6.70
N LEU A 413 -18.13 5.42 6.53
CA LEU A 413 -16.73 5.60 6.89
C LEU A 413 -16.01 6.58 5.96
N ALA A 414 -16.27 6.58 4.65
CA ALA A 414 -15.72 7.60 3.75
C ALA A 414 -16.15 9.02 4.14
N GLN A 415 -17.43 9.21 4.44
CA GLN A 415 -17.94 10.49 4.93
C GLN A 415 -17.25 10.89 6.23
N GLU A 416 -17.06 9.96 7.16
CA GLU A 416 -16.38 10.22 8.42
C GLU A 416 -14.91 10.64 8.23
N LEU A 417 -14.16 9.92 7.37
CA LEU A 417 -12.76 10.23 7.06
C LEU A 417 -12.58 11.60 6.38
N ALA A 418 -13.61 12.09 5.67
CA ALA A 418 -13.60 13.38 5.00
C ALA A 418 -14.00 14.57 5.90
N ARG A 419 -14.41 14.32 7.16
CA ARG A 419 -14.83 15.39 8.07
C ARG A 419 -13.64 16.26 8.51
N PRO A 420 -13.83 17.58 8.72
CA PRO A 420 -12.80 18.43 9.32
C PRO A 420 -12.39 17.99 10.73
N VAL A 421 -13.34 17.43 11.49
CA VAL A 421 -13.11 16.85 12.82
C VAL A 421 -13.76 15.46 12.87
N PRO A 422 -13.04 14.40 12.44
CA PRO A 422 -13.52 13.03 12.50
C PRO A 422 -13.66 12.52 13.93
N ARG A 423 -14.53 11.52 14.12
CA ARG A 423 -14.70 10.75 15.36
C ARG A 423 -13.76 9.55 15.45
N THR A 424 -12.98 9.28 14.41
CA THR A 424 -11.95 8.24 14.44
C THR A 424 -10.86 8.58 15.45
N LEU A 425 -10.06 7.59 15.81
CA LEU A 425 -8.90 7.80 16.68
C LEU A 425 -7.85 8.71 16.03
N GLY A 426 -7.01 9.33 16.88
CA GLY A 426 -6.01 10.30 16.45
C GLY A 426 -5.00 9.75 15.44
N ASP A 427 -4.71 8.46 15.50
CA ASP A 427 -3.83 7.76 14.54
C ASP A 427 -4.41 7.75 13.13
N THR A 428 -5.71 7.54 12.99
CA THR A 428 -6.41 7.58 11.70
C THR A 428 -6.46 9.01 11.17
N VAL A 429 -6.68 9.99 12.06
CA VAL A 429 -6.64 11.42 11.71
C VAL A 429 -5.24 11.81 11.19
N GLY A 430 -4.18 11.44 11.91
CA GLY A 430 -2.81 11.70 11.51
C GLY A 430 -2.42 11.00 10.21
N PHE A 431 -2.86 9.76 10.02
CA PHE A 431 -2.62 8.99 8.81
C PHE A 431 -3.25 9.67 7.58
N VAL A 432 -4.54 10.00 7.65
CA VAL A 432 -5.29 10.64 6.56
C VAL A 432 -4.69 12.01 6.22
N ALA A 433 -4.40 12.82 7.25
CA ALA A 433 -3.81 14.14 7.06
C ALA A 433 -2.44 14.07 6.37
N GLU A 434 -1.58 13.12 6.76
CA GLU A 434 -0.27 12.96 6.14
C GLU A 434 -0.36 12.39 4.72
N MET A 435 -1.24 11.42 4.47
CA MET A 435 -1.46 10.91 3.11
C MET A 435 -1.95 12.01 2.16
N ASN A 436 -2.91 12.84 2.60
CA ASN A 436 -3.38 14.02 1.86
C ASN A 436 -2.25 15.02 1.56
N ARG A 437 -1.24 15.10 2.43
CA ARG A 437 -0.08 15.98 2.27
C ARG A 437 0.98 15.40 1.33
N ILE A 438 1.18 14.08 1.35
CA ILE A 438 2.24 13.41 0.58
C ILE A 438 1.90 13.34 -0.91
N GLY A 439 0.65 13.04 -1.27
CA GLY A 439 0.25 12.99 -2.68
C GLY A 439 -1.12 12.39 -2.90
N ASP A 440 -1.48 12.20 -4.17
CA ASP A 440 -2.80 11.72 -4.56
C ASP A 440 -3.04 10.27 -4.13
N TRP A 441 -4.11 10.08 -3.35
CA TRP A 441 -4.54 8.79 -2.85
C TRP A 441 -6.07 8.74 -2.70
N GLU A 442 -6.59 7.52 -2.64
CA GLU A 442 -7.99 7.18 -2.45
C GLU A 442 -8.11 6.33 -1.18
N PRO A 443 -8.74 6.83 -0.09
CA PRO A 443 -9.12 5.98 1.02
C PRO A 443 -10.24 5.03 0.56
N VAL A 444 -9.99 3.73 0.62
CA VAL A 444 -11.00 2.69 0.39
C VAL A 444 -11.63 2.33 1.74
N PRO A 445 -12.85 2.80 2.04
CA PRO A 445 -13.45 2.65 3.36
C PRO A 445 -13.97 1.22 3.56
N LEU A 446 -13.20 0.38 4.25
CA LEU A 446 -13.64 -0.97 4.59
C LEU A 446 -14.60 -0.89 5.77
N ARG A 447 -14.11 -1.12 6.99
CA ARG A 447 -14.85 -0.96 8.23
C ARG A 447 -13.90 -0.69 9.39
N MET A 448 -14.29 0.22 10.26
CA MET A 448 -13.56 0.55 11.48
C MET A 448 -14.53 0.55 12.65
N ALA A 449 -14.22 -0.22 13.70
CA ALA A 449 -15.02 -0.28 14.91
C ALA A 449 -14.15 -0.05 16.16
N ALA A 450 -14.67 0.68 17.13
CA ALA A 450 -14.03 0.94 18.41
C ALA A 450 -15.06 0.89 19.54
N ALA A 451 -14.66 0.35 20.69
CA ALA A 451 -15.41 0.39 21.93
C ALA A 451 -14.52 0.88 23.08
N GLN A 452 -15.14 1.34 24.16
CA GLN A 452 -14.43 1.62 25.41
C GLN A 452 -13.77 0.32 25.93
N PRO A 453 -12.63 0.40 26.66
CA PRO A 453 -12.04 -0.76 27.33
C PRO A 453 -13.10 -1.51 28.16
N GLY A 454 -13.14 -2.83 28.00
CA GLY A 454 -14.23 -3.67 28.50
C GLY A 454 -13.88 -5.15 28.49
N GLY A 455 -14.89 -6.02 28.51
CA GLY A 455 -14.68 -7.47 28.39
C GLY A 455 -14.53 -7.94 26.96
N PRO A 456 -14.42 -9.27 26.76
CA PRO A 456 -14.26 -9.85 25.43
C PRO A 456 -15.39 -9.41 24.49
N ALA A 457 -15.07 -9.15 23.22
CA ALA A 457 -16.08 -8.87 22.20
C ALA A 457 -16.98 -10.10 22.00
N ALA A 458 -18.28 -9.88 21.82
CA ALA A 458 -19.18 -10.95 21.41
C ALA A 458 -18.67 -11.59 20.09
N GLN A 459 -18.54 -12.91 20.06
CA GLN A 459 -17.94 -13.63 18.94
C GLN A 459 -18.69 -13.39 17.62
N ASP A 460 -20.01 -13.39 17.66
CA ASP A 460 -20.88 -13.16 16.51
C ASP A 460 -20.66 -11.77 15.89
N PHE A 461 -20.51 -10.74 16.72
CA PHE A 461 -20.16 -9.40 16.28
C PHE A 461 -18.78 -9.36 15.61
N PHE A 462 -17.76 -9.99 16.22
CA PHE A 462 -16.41 -10.02 15.66
C PHE A 462 -16.38 -10.74 14.31
N GLU A 463 -17.03 -11.90 14.19
CA GLU A 463 -17.14 -12.64 12.93
C GLU A 463 -17.86 -11.83 11.85
N ALA A 464 -18.95 -11.14 12.18
CA ALA A 464 -19.67 -10.28 11.25
C ALA A 464 -18.82 -9.08 10.79
N LEU A 465 -18.02 -8.49 11.69
CA LEU A 465 -17.10 -7.41 11.36
C LEU A 465 -16.03 -7.88 10.37
N VAL A 466 -15.40 -9.02 10.65
CA VAL A 466 -14.35 -9.60 9.79
C VAL A 466 -14.92 -9.96 8.42
N ALA A 467 -16.09 -10.60 8.37
CA ALA A 467 -16.73 -10.98 7.11
C ALA A 467 -17.06 -9.77 6.22
N ASP A 468 -17.56 -8.66 6.79
CA ASP A 468 -17.81 -7.42 6.06
C ASP A 468 -16.51 -6.80 5.51
N ILE A 469 -15.43 -6.79 6.30
CA ILE A 469 -14.11 -6.34 5.84
C ILE A 469 -13.60 -7.20 4.68
N GLU A 470 -13.67 -8.53 4.79
CA GLU A 470 -13.24 -9.46 3.73
C GLU A 470 -14.03 -9.25 2.43
N GLN A 471 -15.36 -9.09 2.53
CA GLN A 471 -16.22 -8.84 1.38
C GLN A 471 -15.84 -7.55 0.66
N ARG A 472 -15.70 -6.44 1.40
CA ARG A 472 -15.33 -5.13 0.82
C ARG A 472 -13.94 -5.14 0.21
N LEU A 473 -13.00 -5.82 0.87
CA LEU A 473 -11.64 -5.95 0.39
C LEU A 473 -11.57 -6.67 -0.95
N ARG A 474 -12.36 -7.75 -1.12
CA ARG A 474 -12.48 -8.48 -2.41
C ARG A 474 -13.13 -7.63 -3.50
N GLN A 475 -14.17 -6.86 -3.16
CA GLN A 475 -14.87 -5.97 -4.10
C GLN A 475 -13.99 -4.80 -4.56
N ALA A 476 -13.13 -4.29 -3.67
CA ALA A 476 -12.28 -3.15 -3.97
C ALA A 476 -10.95 -3.50 -4.64
N ALA A 477 -10.60 -4.79 -4.75
CA ALA A 477 -9.32 -5.22 -5.32
C ALA A 477 -9.15 -4.78 -6.79
N PRO A 478 -7.91 -4.50 -7.25
CA PRO A 478 -6.66 -4.52 -6.47
C PRO A 478 -6.46 -3.23 -5.63
N LEU A 479 -5.90 -3.40 -4.43
CA LEU A 479 -5.45 -2.30 -3.56
C LEU A 479 -3.95 -2.10 -3.64
N ASP A 480 -3.51 -0.89 -3.32
CA ASP A 480 -2.10 -0.54 -3.29
C ASP A 480 -1.45 -0.82 -1.92
N ALA A 481 -2.21 -0.67 -0.84
CA ALA A 481 -1.82 -0.95 0.54
C ALA A 481 -3.06 -1.09 1.44
N VAL A 482 -2.86 -1.51 2.69
CA VAL A 482 -3.88 -1.49 3.75
C VAL A 482 -3.33 -0.83 5.01
N PHE A 483 -4.11 0.09 5.58
CA PHE A 483 -3.89 0.68 6.89
C PHE A 483 -4.85 0.07 7.91
N ILE A 484 -4.33 -0.28 9.09
CA ILE A 484 -5.10 -0.83 10.20
C ILE A 484 -4.89 0.02 11.46
N SER A 485 -5.97 0.55 12.03
CA SER A 485 -5.98 1.11 13.39
C SER A 485 -6.61 0.10 14.34
N SER A 486 -5.83 -0.44 15.28
CA SER A 486 -6.26 -1.47 16.22
C SER A 486 -5.73 -1.15 17.61
N HIS A 487 -6.33 -1.73 18.66
CA HIS A 487 -5.69 -1.69 19.98
C HIS A 487 -4.60 -2.76 20.09
N GLY A 488 -4.86 -3.98 19.60
CA GLY A 488 -3.93 -5.12 19.71
C GLY A 488 -4.02 -5.92 21.02
N ALA A 489 -4.96 -5.57 21.91
CA ALA A 489 -5.23 -6.31 23.14
C ALA A 489 -6.69 -6.79 23.21
N ALA A 490 -7.34 -6.98 22.06
CA ALA A 490 -8.70 -7.46 22.04
C ALA A 490 -8.75 -8.97 22.31
N LEU A 491 -9.86 -9.40 22.91
CA LEU A 491 -10.30 -10.79 22.95
C LEU A 491 -11.72 -10.84 22.41
N SER A 492 -12.13 -12.02 22.00
CA SER A 492 -13.54 -12.35 21.75
C SER A 492 -13.97 -13.46 22.72
N THR A 493 -15.26 -13.71 22.83
CA THR A 493 -15.77 -14.77 23.71
C THR A 493 -15.31 -16.18 23.30
N ALA A 494 -14.77 -16.38 22.07
CA ALA A 494 -14.29 -17.67 21.60
C ALA A 494 -12.82 -17.69 21.12
N ASN A 495 -12.17 -16.54 20.93
CA ASN A 495 -10.79 -16.44 20.45
C ASN A 495 -9.99 -15.41 21.24
N ASP A 496 -8.79 -15.80 21.64
CA ASP A 496 -7.82 -15.00 22.40
C ASP A 496 -6.92 -14.10 21.52
N ASP A 497 -6.99 -14.23 20.19
CA ASP A 497 -6.25 -13.39 19.24
C ASP A 497 -7.13 -12.90 18.05
N PRO A 498 -8.19 -12.12 18.30
CA PRO A 498 -9.00 -11.50 17.25
C PRO A 498 -8.20 -10.50 16.39
N ASP A 499 -7.28 -9.72 16.97
CA ASP A 499 -6.42 -8.81 16.19
C ASP A 499 -5.58 -9.59 15.16
N GLY A 500 -4.88 -10.66 15.58
CA GLY A 500 -4.12 -11.51 14.68
C GLY A 500 -4.99 -12.23 13.65
N GLU A 501 -6.21 -12.65 14.01
CA GLU A 501 -7.19 -13.22 13.08
C GLU A 501 -7.55 -12.23 11.96
N LEU A 502 -7.91 -11.00 12.33
CA LEU A 502 -8.23 -9.93 11.38
C LEU A 502 -7.04 -9.66 10.44
N PHE A 503 -5.83 -9.51 10.98
CA PHE A 503 -4.66 -9.15 10.18
C PHE A 503 -4.28 -10.26 9.20
N ALA A 504 -4.30 -11.51 9.66
CA ALA A 504 -4.01 -12.67 8.83
C ALA A 504 -5.02 -12.84 7.68
N ARG A 505 -6.32 -12.57 7.93
CA ARG A 505 -7.35 -12.62 6.89
C ARG A 505 -7.19 -11.53 5.85
N ILE A 506 -6.91 -10.30 6.29
CA ILE A 506 -6.57 -9.20 5.38
C ILE A 506 -5.37 -9.59 4.50
N ARG A 507 -4.28 -10.08 5.11
CA ARG A 507 -3.08 -10.54 4.40
C ARG A 507 -3.38 -11.64 3.38
N ALA A 508 -4.21 -12.63 3.75
CA ALA A 508 -4.59 -13.71 2.85
C ALA A 508 -5.34 -13.25 1.60
N ILE A 509 -6.08 -12.13 1.69
CA ILE A 509 -6.83 -11.57 0.55
C ILE A 509 -5.96 -10.66 -0.31
N VAL A 510 -5.15 -9.78 0.29
CA VAL A 510 -4.32 -8.83 -0.47
C VAL A 510 -3.03 -9.44 -1.03
N GLY A 511 -2.61 -10.59 -0.52
CA GLY A 511 -1.39 -11.27 -0.93
C GLY A 511 -0.11 -10.70 -0.28
N PRO A 512 1.05 -11.31 -0.54
CA PRO A 512 2.31 -10.94 0.12
C PRO A 512 2.88 -9.59 -0.34
N ASP A 513 2.57 -9.17 -1.58
CA ASP A 513 3.18 -7.98 -2.19
C ASP A 513 2.55 -6.65 -1.78
N VAL A 514 1.33 -6.67 -1.21
CA VAL A 514 0.62 -5.46 -0.80
C VAL A 514 1.06 -5.07 0.62
N PRO A 515 1.62 -3.87 0.87
CA PRO A 515 1.98 -3.46 2.22
C PRO A 515 0.76 -3.39 3.13
N VAL A 516 0.89 -3.94 4.35
CA VAL A 516 -0.11 -3.83 5.41
C VAL A 516 0.56 -3.18 6.62
N VAL A 517 0.09 -1.99 7.02
CA VAL A 517 0.68 -1.22 8.12
C VAL A 517 -0.36 -1.04 9.21
N ALA A 518 0.02 -1.40 10.44
CA ALA A 518 -0.85 -1.23 11.60
C ALA A 518 -0.30 -0.21 12.60
N VAL A 519 -1.19 0.63 13.14
CA VAL A 519 -0.94 1.42 14.34
C VAL A 519 -1.65 0.77 15.52
N LEU A 520 -0.92 0.63 16.63
CA LEU A 520 -1.32 -0.15 17.80
C LEU A 520 -1.06 0.60 19.11
N ASP A 521 -1.80 0.24 20.15
CA ASP A 521 -1.55 0.75 21.49
C ASP A 521 -0.26 0.17 22.07
N LEU A 522 0.44 0.89 22.95
CA LEU A 522 1.63 0.35 23.64
C LEU A 522 1.29 -0.75 24.66
N HIS A 523 0.03 -0.86 25.08
CA HIS A 523 -0.50 -1.94 25.93
C HIS A 523 -0.84 -3.19 25.11
N THR A 524 -0.64 -3.17 23.79
CA THR A 524 -0.92 -4.30 22.88
C THR A 524 -0.28 -5.62 23.35
N ASN A 525 -1.05 -6.70 23.26
CA ASN A 525 -0.57 -8.06 23.50
C ASN A 525 -0.21 -8.70 22.16
N VAL A 526 1.04 -8.48 21.72
CA VAL A 526 1.51 -8.86 20.38
C VAL A 526 1.63 -10.38 20.23
N SER A 527 1.06 -10.93 19.15
CA SER A 527 1.29 -12.31 18.70
C SER A 527 2.17 -12.38 17.44
N PRO A 528 2.81 -13.54 17.19
CA PRO A 528 3.43 -13.83 15.91
C PRO A 528 2.46 -13.66 14.73
N ARG A 529 1.20 -14.09 14.91
CA ARG A 529 0.16 -13.97 13.88
C ARG A 529 -0.09 -12.53 13.45
N MET A 530 -0.02 -11.57 14.38
CA MET A 530 -0.09 -10.16 14.04
C MET A 530 1.14 -9.73 13.23
N THR A 531 2.36 -10.03 13.71
CA THR A 531 3.59 -9.55 13.05
C THR A 531 3.82 -10.18 11.68
N ASP A 532 3.50 -11.47 11.50
CA ASP A 532 3.66 -12.19 10.23
C ASP A 532 2.74 -11.64 9.12
N ALA A 533 1.62 -11.00 9.50
CA ALA A 533 0.69 -10.40 8.57
C ALA A 533 1.09 -8.97 8.14
N LEU A 534 1.98 -8.31 8.88
CA LEU A 534 2.29 -6.89 8.72
C LEU A 534 3.60 -6.65 7.97
N SER A 535 3.62 -5.54 7.23
CA SER A 535 4.82 -5.00 6.57
C SER A 535 5.48 -3.90 7.41
N ALA A 536 4.71 -3.23 8.27
CA ALA A 536 5.23 -2.39 9.34
C ALA A 536 4.25 -2.36 10.53
N PHE A 537 4.82 -2.24 11.71
CA PHE A 537 4.14 -2.17 13.00
C PHE A 537 4.56 -0.87 13.69
N VAL A 538 3.60 -0.06 14.12
CA VAL A 538 3.86 1.22 14.82
C VAL A 538 3.03 1.27 16.11
N ALA A 539 3.68 1.19 17.27
CA ALA A 539 3.02 1.39 18.56
C ALA A 539 3.06 2.85 19.02
N TYR A 540 2.09 3.25 19.84
CA TYR A 540 2.15 4.46 20.66
C TYR A 540 3.43 4.50 21.51
N ARG A 541 3.91 5.69 21.85
CA ARG A 541 5.14 5.89 22.63
C ARG A 541 4.92 6.67 23.92
N SER A 542 3.70 7.16 24.14
CA SER A 542 3.33 7.91 25.33
C SER A 542 2.24 7.21 26.15
N ASN A 543 2.38 7.23 27.48
CA ASN A 543 1.36 6.88 28.45
C ASN A 543 1.37 7.92 29.59
N PRO A 544 0.33 8.76 29.76
CA PRO A 544 -0.91 8.82 28.97
C PRO A 544 -0.72 9.02 27.46
N HIS A 545 -1.62 8.47 26.65
CA HIS A 545 -1.50 8.51 25.20
C HIS A 545 -1.80 9.92 24.63
N THR A 546 -0.75 10.62 24.25
CA THR A 546 -0.80 11.96 23.63
C THR A 546 -0.23 11.99 22.21
N ASP A 547 0.30 10.88 21.72
CA ASP A 547 1.07 10.81 20.46
C ASP A 547 0.38 10.06 19.32
N LEU A 548 -0.93 9.80 19.40
CA LEU A 548 -1.67 9.00 18.41
C LEU A 548 -1.53 9.60 17.00
N VAL A 549 -1.68 10.92 16.86
CA VAL A 549 -1.60 11.63 15.58
C VAL A 549 -0.23 11.42 14.94
N GLU A 550 0.84 11.58 15.72
CA GLU A 550 2.22 11.41 15.27
C GLU A 550 2.50 9.98 14.82
N ARG A 551 1.88 8.98 15.46
CA ARG A 551 2.00 7.57 15.06
C ARG A 551 1.24 7.28 13.76
N GLY A 552 0.09 7.91 13.57
CA GLY A 552 -0.63 7.93 12.30
C GLY A 552 0.18 8.50 11.14
N VAL A 553 0.80 9.66 11.37
CA VAL A 553 1.71 10.32 10.42
C VAL A 553 2.89 9.42 10.07
N GLU A 554 3.49 8.78 11.07
CA GLU A 554 4.57 7.83 10.87
C GLU A 554 4.15 6.62 10.02
N ALA A 555 2.98 6.03 10.31
CA ALA A 555 2.44 4.92 9.54
C ALA A 555 2.14 5.29 8.08
N ALA A 556 1.63 6.51 7.82
CA ALA A 556 1.40 7.00 6.46
C ALA A 556 2.70 7.08 5.65
N ARG A 557 3.78 7.57 6.25
CA ARG A 557 5.11 7.63 5.61
C ARG A 557 5.67 6.25 5.32
N HIS A 558 5.58 5.33 6.29
CA HIS A 558 6.03 3.95 6.09
C HIS A 558 5.23 3.26 4.99
N LEU A 559 3.89 3.37 5.00
CA LEU A 559 3.02 2.79 3.99
C LEU A 559 3.32 3.36 2.59
N HIS A 560 3.50 4.68 2.47
CA HIS A 560 3.84 5.33 1.21
C HIS A 560 5.19 4.84 0.64
N ASN A 561 6.20 4.69 1.49
CA ASN A 561 7.53 4.23 1.06
C ASN A 561 7.54 2.73 0.71
N LEU A 562 6.97 1.89 1.58
CA LEU A 562 6.87 0.43 1.37
C LEU A 562 6.08 0.09 0.11
N ARG A 563 5.15 0.94 -0.31
CA ARG A 563 4.46 0.77 -1.59
C ARG A 563 5.42 0.75 -2.78
N ALA A 564 6.46 1.57 -2.76
CA ALA A 564 7.45 1.65 -3.85
C ALA A 564 8.60 0.65 -3.66
N GLU A 565 9.01 0.42 -2.41
CA GLU A 565 10.17 -0.40 -2.06
C GLU A 565 9.85 -1.91 -1.97
N GLY A 566 8.56 -2.25 -1.84
CA GLY A 566 8.10 -3.59 -1.50
C GLY A 566 7.78 -3.73 0.00
N PRO A 567 7.08 -4.81 0.40
CA PRO A 567 6.71 -5.04 1.78
C PRO A 567 7.96 -5.21 2.67
N GLY A 568 7.94 -4.56 3.83
CA GLY A 568 8.95 -4.75 4.87
C GLY A 568 8.69 -5.99 5.71
N VAL A 569 9.54 -6.20 6.70
CA VAL A 569 9.45 -7.30 7.67
C VAL A 569 9.27 -6.76 9.09
N VAL A 570 8.55 -7.51 9.91
CA VAL A 570 8.31 -7.19 11.33
C VAL A 570 8.86 -8.33 12.18
N ALA A 571 9.86 -8.04 13.00
CA ALA A 571 10.45 -8.99 13.94
C ALA A 571 9.89 -8.79 15.36
N LEU A 572 9.59 -9.89 16.05
CA LEU A 572 9.08 -9.92 17.41
C LEU A 572 10.04 -10.68 18.33
N VAL A 573 10.35 -10.09 19.48
CA VAL A 573 10.90 -10.80 20.64
C VAL A 573 9.95 -10.61 21.82
N LYS A 574 9.50 -11.72 22.40
CA LYS A 574 8.54 -11.72 23.50
C LYS A 574 9.23 -12.13 24.81
N LEU A 575 9.00 -11.34 25.86
CA LEU A 575 9.58 -11.55 27.19
C LEU A 575 8.55 -12.18 28.13
N PRO A 576 8.96 -13.09 29.04
CA PRO A 576 8.15 -13.56 30.16
C PRO A 576 8.11 -12.50 31.27
N PHE A 577 7.78 -11.27 30.90
CA PHE A 577 7.67 -10.12 31.78
C PHE A 577 6.42 -9.33 31.42
N VAL A 578 5.55 -8.99 32.38
CA VAL A 578 4.43 -8.08 32.16
C VAL A 578 4.35 -7.05 33.30
N PRO A 579 4.67 -5.78 33.05
CA PRO A 579 4.59 -4.74 34.07
C PRO A 579 3.13 -4.42 34.44
N PRO A 580 2.82 -4.18 35.74
CA PRO A 580 1.54 -3.59 36.12
C PRO A 580 1.29 -2.28 35.36
N ALA A 581 0.06 -2.03 34.91
CA ALA A 581 -0.24 -0.85 34.07
C ALA A 581 0.15 0.50 34.72
N THR A 582 0.13 0.61 36.05
CA THR A 582 0.55 1.82 36.78
C THR A 582 2.04 2.12 36.67
N THR A 583 2.86 1.13 36.30
CA THR A 583 4.31 1.29 36.10
C THR A 583 4.69 1.52 34.65
N GLN A 584 3.70 1.53 33.75
CA GLN A 584 3.87 1.77 32.31
C GLN A 584 3.73 3.25 31.93
N LEU A 585 3.84 4.18 32.88
CA LEU A 585 3.88 5.62 32.58
C LEU A 585 5.18 5.97 31.82
N THR A 586 5.09 6.91 30.89
CA THR A 586 6.24 7.38 30.08
C THR A 586 6.65 8.81 30.43
N SER A 587 6.36 9.26 31.65
CA SER A 587 6.85 10.55 32.13
C SER A 587 8.38 10.56 32.16
N PRO A 588 9.03 11.73 32.00
CA PRO A 588 10.49 11.83 32.09
C PRO A 588 11.04 11.17 33.37
N GLY A 589 12.12 10.40 33.23
CA GLY A 589 12.74 9.65 34.34
C GLY A 589 12.14 8.26 34.61
N SER A 590 10.98 7.91 34.03
CA SER A 590 10.42 6.56 34.15
C SER A 590 11.28 5.51 33.43
N PRO A 591 11.28 4.24 33.88
CA PRO A 591 12.00 3.17 33.19
C PRO A 591 11.51 2.97 31.76
N TYR A 592 10.20 3.10 31.52
CA TYR A 592 9.62 2.86 30.21
C TYR A 592 10.00 3.96 29.20
N ALA A 593 9.96 5.24 29.61
CA ALA A 593 10.41 6.34 28.75
C ALA A 593 11.87 6.18 28.33
N ALA A 594 12.75 5.77 29.25
CA ALA A 594 14.16 5.53 28.96
C ALA A 594 14.37 4.40 27.94
N LEU A 595 13.61 3.30 28.06
CA LEU A 595 13.65 2.18 27.12
C LEU A 595 13.11 2.57 25.75
N ILE A 596 12.00 3.31 25.68
CA ILE A 596 11.45 3.82 24.42
C ILE A 596 12.47 4.73 23.74
N ALA A 597 13.06 5.67 24.47
CA ALA A 597 14.09 6.58 23.95
C ALA A 597 15.30 5.82 23.39
N LEU A 598 15.77 4.79 24.10
CA LEU A 598 16.82 3.88 23.61
C LEU A 598 16.42 3.22 22.28
N GLY A 599 15.20 2.69 22.19
CA GLY A 599 14.71 2.12 20.93
C GLY A 599 14.70 3.12 19.78
N GLN A 600 14.34 4.38 20.05
CA GLN A 600 14.27 5.42 19.02
C GLN A 600 15.65 5.82 18.45
N THR A 601 16.77 5.57 19.15
CA THR A 601 18.11 5.87 18.62
C THR A 601 18.52 4.97 17.46
N HIS A 602 17.77 3.88 17.24
CA HIS A 602 18.04 2.91 16.17
C HIS A 602 17.14 3.08 14.94
N VAL A 603 16.17 4.01 14.98
CA VAL A 603 15.28 4.28 13.84
C VAL A 603 16.04 5.10 12.79
N GLY A 604 16.03 4.63 11.54
CA GLY A 604 16.77 5.22 10.43
C GLY A 604 17.41 4.16 9.52
N GLY A 605 17.77 4.55 8.31
CA GLY A 605 18.30 3.62 7.30
C GLY A 605 17.30 2.50 7.01
N ASP A 606 17.72 1.25 7.25
CA ASP A 606 16.91 0.04 7.03
C ASP A 606 15.90 -0.23 8.15
N ILE A 607 16.05 0.38 9.34
CA ILE A 607 15.09 0.23 10.44
C ILE A 607 14.01 1.31 10.33
N LEU A 608 12.77 0.87 10.09
CA LEU A 608 11.61 1.74 9.91
C LEU A 608 11.01 2.17 11.24
N ASN A 609 10.85 1.24 12.18
CA ASN A 609 10.22 1.50 13.47
C ASN A 609 10.76 0.54 14.54
N VAL A 610 10.84 1.06 15.77
CA VAL A 610 11.08 0.28 16.99
C VAL A 610 9.94 0.57 17.97
N SER A 611 9.20 -0.48 18.32
CA SER A 611 8.03 -0.44 19.21
C SER A 611 8.26 -1.32 20.44
N LEU A 612 8.18 -0.74 21.63
CA LEU A 612 8.27 -1.44 22.91
C LEU A 612 6.88 -1.48 23.54
N CYS A 613 6.25 -2.65 23.56
CA CYS A 613 4.88 -2.83 24.01
C CYS A 613 4.87 -3.50 25.38
N GLY A 614 4.37 -2.80 26.41
CA GLY A 614 4.31 -3.30 27.78
C GLY A 614 3.34 -4.46 27.96
N GLY A 615 2.35 -4.58 27.08
CA GLY A 615 1.30 -5.57 27.17
C GLY A 615 0.26 -5.25 28.24
N PHE A 616 -0.88 -5.93 28.15
CA PHE A 616 -2.01 -5.77 29.05
C PHE A 616 -2.27 -7.06 29.80
N ALA A 617 -1.82 -7.12 31.07
CA ALA A 617 -1.89 -8.33 31.89
C ALA A 617 -3.33 -8.85 32.03
N LEU A 618 -4.30 -7.95 32.24
CA LEU A 618 -5.70 -8.32 32.54
C LEU A 618 -6.45 -8.95 31.35
N ALA A 619 -5.83 -9.00 30.17
CA ALA A 619 -6.34 -9.86 29.10
C ALA A 619 -6.28 -11.34 29.51
N ASP A 620 -5.36 -11.74 30.40
CA ASP A 620 -5.17 -13.13 30.83
C ASP A 620 -5.25 -14.07 29.62
N CYS A 621 -4.32 -13.92 28.67
CA CYS A 621 -4.33 -14.63 27.41
C CYS A 621 -2.91 -15.10 27.06
N ALA A 622 -2.80 -16.06 26.12
CA ALA A 622 -1.51 -16.62 25.71
C ALA A 622 -0.54 -15.58 25.10
N LYS A 623 -1.04 -14.41 24.71
CA LYS A 623 -0.25 -13.30 24.16
C LYS A 623 0.24 -12.31 25.21
N CYS A 624 -0.07 -12.48 26.49
CA CYS A 624 0.43 -11.57 27.52
C CYS A 624 1.97 -11.62 27.62
N GLY A 625 2.58 -10.46 27.85
CA GLY A 625 4.03 -10.31 27.99
C GLY A 625 4.58 -9.15 27.17
N PHE A 626 5.63 -8.53 27.68
CA PHE A 626 6.33 -7.40 27.09
C PHE A 626 6.91 -7.83 25.75
N SER A 627 6.66 -7.02 24.72
CA SER A 627 7.00 -7.34 23.34
C SER A 627 7.90 -6.25 22.78
N VAL A 628 9.04 -6.66 22.24
CA VAL A 628 9.93 -5.80 21.46
C VAL A 628 9.71 -6.09 20.00
N VAL A 629 9.25 -5.09 19.26
CA VAL A 629 8.89 -5.20 17.84
C VAL A 629 9.75 -4.26 17.02
N VAL A 630 10.38 -4.77 15.98
CA VAL A 630 11.21 -3.98 15.06
C VAL A 630 10.72 -4.19 13.63
N SER A 631 10.37 -3.09 12.96
CA SER A 631 10.02 -3.10 11.53
C SER A 631 11.23 -2.66 10.71
N ALA A 632 11.54 -3.38 9.62
CA ALA A 632 12.66 -3.07 8.74
C ALA A 632 12.29 -3.16 7.25
N ARG A 633 13.08 -2.49 6.41
CA ARG A 633 12.97 -2.53 4.95
C ARG A 633 13.45 -3.87 4.40
N GLY A 634 12.92 -4.23 3.23
CA GLY A 634 13.31 -5.44 2.52
C GLY A 634 12.78 -6.72 3.16
N ALA A 635 13.19 -7.86 2.60
CA ALA A 635 12.66 -9.17 2.95
C ALA A 635 13.48 -9.94 3.99
N ASP A 636 14.67 -9.45 4.39
CA ASP A 636 15.53 -10.13 5.35
C ASP A 636 15.18 -9.71 6.80
N PRO A 637 14.65 -10.62 7.64
CA PRO A 637 14.30 -10.31 9.03
C PRO A 637 15.51 -10.29 9.97
N ALA A 638 16.70 -10.73 9.56
CA ALA A 638 17.83 -10.90 10.46
C ALA A 638 18.27 -9.60 11.18
N PRO A 639 18.42 -8.44 10.49
CA PRO A 639 18.79 -7.19 11.17
C PRO A 639 17.74 -6.75 12.19
N ALA A 640 16.47 -6.85 11.83
CA ALA A 640 15.35 -6.51 12.72
C ALA A 640 15.32 -7.41 13.96
N ARG A 641 15.52 -8.72 13.78
CA ARG A 641 15.53 -9.70 14.87
C ARG A 641 16.70 -9.48 15.84
N GLN A 642 17.90 -9.21 15.32
CA GLN A 642 19.07 -8.95 16.15
C GLN A 642 18.89 -7.69 17.02
N LEU A 643 18.35 -6.61 16.43
CA LEU A 643 18.03 -5.40 17.18
C LEU A 643 16.94 -5.67 18.23
N ALA A 644 15.89 -6.41 17.87
CA ALA A 644 14.82 -6.77 18.80
C ALA A 644 15.36 -7.57 20.01
N GLN A 645 16.27 -8.53 19.81
CA GLN A 645 16.91 -9.27 20.90
C GLN A 645 17.75 -8.36 21.81
N THR A 646 18.51 -7.43 21.23
CA THR A 646 19.35 -6.47 21.98
C THR A 646 18.49 -5.59 22.89
N LEU A 647 17.41 -5.04 22.34
CA LEU A 647 16.47 -4.20 23.11
C LEU A 647 15.67 -5.03 24.12
N ALA A 648 15.31 -6.27 23.79
CA ALA A 648 14.65 -7.17 24.73
C ALA A 648 15.53 -7.49 25.94
N GLN A 649 16.84 -7.64 25.76
CA GLN A 649 17.79 -7.76 26.87
C GLN A 649 17.78 -6.52 27.76
N ALA A 650 17.81 -5.31 27.17
CA ALA A 650 17.74 -4.08 27.95
C ALA A 650 16.43 -3.96 28.76
N VAL A 651 15.30 -4.36 28.17
CA VAL A 651 14.01 -4.42 28.89
C VAL A 651 14.07 -5.44 30.02
N TRP A 652 14.58 -6.64 29.76
CA TRP A 652 14.69 -7.70 30.76
C TRP A 652 15.56 -7.26 31.94
N ASP A 653 16.71 -6.63 31.69
CA ASP A 653 17.61 -6.13 32.73
C ASP A 653 16.95 -5.01 33.57
N ALA A 654 16.09 -4.21 32.95
CA ALA A 654 15.34 -3.15 33.63
C ALA A 654 14.08 -3.62 34.36
N ARG A 655 13.64 -4.89 34.20
CA ARG A 655 12.33 -5.38 34.67
C ARG A 655 12.04 -5.09 36.15
N SER A 656 13.05 -5.17 37.01
CA SER A 656 12.91 -4.94 38.46
C SER A 656 12.62 -3.48 38.83
N ARG A 657 12.74 -2.54 37.88
CA ARG A 657 12.40 -1.13 38.07
C ARG A 657 10.91 -0.85 37.87
N PHE A 658 10.15 -1.79 37.31
CA PHE A 658 8.71 -1.69 37.09
C PHE A 658 7.92 -2.12 38.34
N VAL A 659 8.12 -1.39 39.44
CA VAL A 659 7.47 -1.66 40.74
C VAL A 659 6.28 -0.72 40.92
N ALA A 660 5.13 -1.26 41.30
CA ALA A 660 3.94 -0.47 41.64
C ALA A 660 3.89 -0.25 43.17
N PRO A 661 4.29 0.92 43.69
CA PRO A 661 4.17 1.22 45.11
C PRO A 661 2.71 1.60 45.43
N LEU A 662 1.89 0.61 45.77
CA LEU A 662 0.51 0.86 46.17
C LEU A 662 0.44 1.31 47.64
N THR A 663 -0.39 2.32 47.89
CA THR A 663 -0.68 2.85 49.21
C THR A 663 -1.80 2.03 49.83
N PRO A 664 -1.61 1.43 51.03
CA PRO A 664 -2.68 0.73 51.72
C PRO A 664 -3.90 1.65 51.94
N LEU A 665 -5.10 1.11 51.74
CA LEU A 665 -6.36 1.87 51.85
C LEU A 665 -6.45 2.70 53.15
N ALA A 666 -6.10 2.10 54.30
CA ALA A 666 -6.13 2.79 55.58
C ALA A 666 -5.20 4.01 55.63
N THR A 667 -3.99 3.89 55.06
CA THR A 667 -3.02 4.98 54.98
C THR A 667 -3.50 6.11 54.06
N ALA A 668 -4.11 5.76 52.92
CA ALA A 668 -4.68 6.74 51.99
C ALA A 668 -5.83 7.53 52.64
N VAL A 669 -6.73 6.85 53.37
CA VAL A 669 -7.83 7.49 54.10
C VAL A 669 -7.31 8.41 55.20
N GLN A 670 -6.30 7.99 55.96
CA GLN A 670 -5.67 8.84 56.96
C GLN A 670 -5.06 10.11 56.34
N ALA A 671 -4.40 9.98 55.18
CA ALA A 671 -3.86 11.12 54.45
C ALA A 671 -4.94 12.09 54.00
N ALA A 672 -6.10 11.60 53.54
CA ALA A 672 -7.23 12.43 53.16
C ALA A 672 -7.85 13.19 54.35
N VAL A 673 -7.97 12.55 55.50
CA VAL A 673 -8.45 13.20 56.74
C VAL A 673 -7.51 14.34 57.15
N LEU A 674 -6.19 14.12 57.07
CA LEU A 674 -5.20 15.16 57.38
C LEU A 674 -5.25 16.32 56.36
N ALA A 675 -5.41 16.00 55.07
CA ALA A 675 -5.46 16.99 53.98
C ALA A 675 -6.66 17.96 54.07
N ALA A 676 -7.68 17.66 54.87
CA ALA A 676 -8.83 18.52 55.08
C ALA A 676 -8.48 19.88 55.72
N ALA A 677 -7.38 19.96 56.46
CA ALA A 677 -6.96 21.20 57.11
C ALA A 677 -6.49 22.25 56.07
N PRO A 678 -6.86 23.55 56.21
CA PRO A 678 -6.65 24.52 55.13
C PRO A 678 -5.19 24.79 54.74
N ASP A 679 -4.28 24.60 55.67
CA ASP A 679 -2.83 24.75 55.55
C ASP A 679 -2.14 23.53 54.92
N GLN A 680 -2.86 22.41 54.78
CA GLN A 680 -2.32 21.19 54.20
C GLN A 680 -2.40 21.20 52.68
N PRO A 681 -1.37 20.67 51.99
CA PRO A 681 -1.37 20.57 50.54
C PRO A 681 -2.45 19.57 50.07
N ARG A 682 -3.10 19.91 48.95
CA ARG A 682 -4.10 19.06 48.30
C ARG A 682 -3.54 17.68 47.96
N LEU A 683 -4.43 16.72 47.82
CA LEU A 683 -4.10 15.31 47.61
C LEU A 683 -4.97 14.71 46.52
N ILE A 684 -4.40 13.85 45.68
CA ILE A 684 -5.15 12.95 44.81
C ILE A 684 -5.04 11.52 45.35
N LEU A 685 -6.18 10.86 45.54
CA LEU A 685 -6.25 9.42 45.76
C LEU A 685 -6.68 8.75 44.46
N ALA A 686 -5.78 8.01 43.82
CA ALA A 686 -6.09 7.25 42.63
C ALA A 686 -6.55 5.84 43.01
N ASP A 687 -7.83 5.56 42.82
CA ASP A 687 -8.40 4.22 42.88
C ASP A 687 -8.02 3.46 41.61
N VAL A 688 -6.78 2.96 41.59
CA VAL A 688 -6.17 2.31 40.43
C VAL A 688 -6.76 0.93 40.12
N ALA A 689 -7.51 0.37 41.07
CA ALA A 689 -8.19 -0.92 40.95
C ALA A 689 -9.56 -0.85 40.26
N ASP A 690 -10.09 0.35 40.07
CA ASP A 690 -11.38 0.58 39.43
C ASP A 690 -11.28 1.65 38.34
N ASN A 691 -10.51 1.35 37.29
CA ASN A 691 -10.28 2.25 36.17
C ASN A 691 -11.13 1.85 34.96
N PRO A 692 -12.11 2.66 34.52
CA PRO A 692 -12.83 2.42 33.27
C PRO A 692 -11.93 2.32 32.04
N GLY A 693 -10.77 2.99 32.04
CA GLY A 693 -9.76 2.88 31.00
C GLY A 693 -8.95 1.61 30.99
N GLY A 694 -9.26 0.64 31.85
CA GLY A 694 -8.65 -0.70 31.86
C GLY A 694 -9.71 -1.79 32.03
N GLY A 695 -10.97 -1.49 31.68
CA GLY A 695 -12.10 -2.41 31.80
C GLY A 695 -12.85 -2.39 33.15
N GLY A 696 -12.49 -1.53 34.11
CA GLY A 696 -13.17 -1.42 35.40
C GLY A 696 -14.54 -0.74 35.32
N GLY A 697 -15.45 -0.99 36.27
CA GLY A 697 -16.81 -0.42 36.24
C GLY A 697 -16.87 1.09 36.51
N GLY A 698 -15.89 1.64 37.22
CA GLY A 698 -15.92 3.02 37.72
C GLY A 698 -16.91 3.19 38.88
N ASN A 699 -17.23 2.11 39.58
CA ASN A 699 -18.34 2.01 40.52
C ASN A 699 -18.00 1.20 41.80
N THR A 700 -16.73 0.89 42.07
CA THR A 700 -16.35 0.25 43.35
C THR A 700 -16.52 1.21 44.52
N THR A 701 -17.03 0.70 45.65
CA THR A 701 -17.40 1.52 46.81
C THR A 701 -16.42 1.44 47.97
N ALA A 702 -15.38 0.59 47.91
CA ALA A 702 -14.46 0.34 49.03
C ALA A 702 -13.80 1.62 49.57
N LEU A 703 -13.24 2.45 48.68
CA LEU A 703 -12.61 3.72 49.09
C LEU A 703 -13.64 4.75 49.56
N LEU A 704 -14.80 4.84 48.91
CA LEU A 704 -15.89 5.73 49.32
C LEU A 704 -16.36 5.39 50.74
N GLN A 705 -16.62 4.11 50.98
CA GLN A 705 -17.03 3.58 52.28
C GLN A 705 -16.00 3.90 53.36
N ALA A 706 -14.71 3.66 53.11
CA ALA A 706 -13.67 3.94 54.09
C ALA A 706 -13.52 5.44 54.42
N LEU A 707 -13.65 6.33 53.43
CA LEU A 707 -13.61 7.79 53.63
C LEU A 707 -14.81 8.30 54.45
N LEU A 708 -16.00 7.75 54.19
CA LEU A 708 -17.22 8.09 54.92
C LEU A 708 -17.18 7.61 56.38
N ASP A 709 -16.69 6.39 56.62
CA ASP A 709 -16.56 5.87 57.99
C ASP A 709 -15.53 6.67 58.80
N ALA A 710 -14.48 7.17 58.15
CA ALA A 710 -13.49 8.07 58.75
C ALA A 710 -13.99 9.53 58.89
N LYS A 711 -15.20 9.85 58.40
CA LYS A 711 -15.79 11.20 58.39
C LYS A 711 -14.89 12.25 57.71
N ALA A 712 -14.20 11.85 56.65
CA ALA A 712 -13.32 12.74 55.90
C ALA A 712 -14.07 13.98 55.39
N GLN A 713 -13.39 15.12 55.32
CA GLN A 713 -13.96 16.41 54.93
C GLN A 713 -13.23 16.99 53.71
N GLY A 714 -13.94 17.76 52.89
CA GLY A 714 -13.35 18.42 51.72
C GLY A 714 -12.94 17.42 50.62
N VAL A 715 -13.59 16.27 50.56
CA VAL A 715 -13.30 15.21 49.58
C VAL A 715 -14.27 15.31 48.41
N LEU A 716 -13.76 15.20 47.19
CA LEU A 716 -14.56 14.97 45.98
C LEU A 716 -14.14 13.63 45.38
N MET A 717 -15.08 12.68 45.27
CA MET A 717 -14.93 11.50 44.44
C MET A 717 -15.53 11.77 43.07
N ALA A 718 -14.70 11.74 42.04
CA ALA A 718 -15.16 11.93 40.68
C ALA A 718 -14.39 11.06 39.68
N VAL A 719 -15.06 10.44 38.71
CA VAL A 719 -16.51 10.25 38.56
C VAL A 719 -16.89 8.84 39.02
N PHE A 720 -18.12 8.67 39.51
CA PHE A 720 -18.69 7.38 39.92
C PHE A 720 -19.79 6.97 38.95
N THR A 721 -19.69 5.79 38.34
CA THR A 721 -20.65 5.33 37.34
C THR A 721 -21.84 4.63 38.02
N ASP A 722 -23.01 5.27 38.03
CA ASP A 722 -24.28 4.68 38.47
C ASP A 722 -25.45 5.38 37.79
N ALA A 723 -25.90 4.82 36.67
CA ALA A 723 -26.97 5.40 35.87
C ALA A 723 -28.30 5.49 36.62
N ALA A 724 -28.63 4.49 37.45
CA ALA A 724 -29.88 4.46 38.18
C ALA A 724 -29.89 5.51 39.31
N LEU A 725 -28.74 5.72 39.97
CA LEU A 725 -28.60 6.77 40.98
C LEU A 725 -28.60 8.18 40.36
N ALA A 726 -27.93 8.38 39.23
CA ALA A 726 -27.97 9.65 38.51
C ALA A 726 -29.41 10.01 38.07
N GLN A 727 -30.16 9.03 37.52
CA GLN A 727 -31.56 9.22 37.14
C GLN A 727 -32.46 9.52 38.34
N GLN A 728 -32.26 8.83 39.47
CA GLN A 728 -33.02 9.12 40.69
C GLN A 728 -32.76 10.55 41.18
N ALA A 729 -31.50 10.99 41.21
CA ALA A 729 -31.15 12.35 41.61
C ALA A 729 -31.80 13.39 40.69
N HIS A 730 -31.83 13.14 39.37
CA HIS A 730 -32.55 13.97 38.41
C HIS A 730 -34.06 14.04 38.70
N GLY A 731 -34.70 12.90 38.99
CA GLY A 731 -36.12 12.85 39.32
C GLY A 731 -36.49 13.57 40.62
N LEU A 732 -35.57 13.64 41.59
CA LEU A 732 -35.77 14.32 42.87
C LEU A 732 -35.48 15.83 42.80
N GLY A 733 -34.54 16.25 41.95
CA GLY A 733 -34.16 17.65 41.79
C GLY A 733 -33.10 18.14 42.79
N VAL A 734 -32.53 19.30 42.48
CA VAL A 734 -31.51 19.97 43.32
C VAL A 734 -32.09 20.35 44.69
N GLY A 735 -31.32 20.10 45.75
CA GLY A 735 -31.69 20.39 47.14
C GLY A 735 -32.41 19.25 47.87
N ALA A 736 -32.87 18.22 47.15
CA ALA A 736 -33.54 17.07 47.76
C ALA A 736 -32.56 16.23 48.60
N SER A 737 -33.04 15.77 49.76
CA SER A 737 -32.34 14.79 50.61
C SER A 737 -33.00 13.43 50.47
N PHE A 738 -32.20 12.37 50.35
CA PHE A 738 -32.68 11.00 50.16
C PHE A 738 -31.65 9.97 50.60
N GLU A 739 -32.07 8.70 50.74
CA GLU A 739 -31.16 7.58 50.88
C GLU A 739 -30.59 7.20 49.51
N ALA A 740 -29.34 7.56 49.26
CA ALA A 740 -28.61 7.16 48.07
C ALA A 740 -28.18 5.69 48.20
N VAL A 741 -28.57 4.87 47.24
CA VAL A 741 -28.18 3.45 47.15
C VAL A 741 -27.30 3.29 45.91
N PHE A 742 -25.99 3.29 46.13
CA PHE A 742 -25.00 3.02 45.09
C PHE A 742 -25.03 1.54 44.71
N ASN A 743 -24.85 1.25 43.43
CA ASN A 743 -24.83 -0.10 42.87
C ASN A 743 -26.09 -0.91 43.19
N ARG A 744 -27.27 -0.28 43.13
CA ARG A 744 -28.55 -0.99 43.36
C ARG A 744 -28.82 -2.14 42.39
N ALA A 745 -28.25 -2.05 41.19
CA ALA A 745 -28.24 -3.08 40.18
C ALA A 745 -26.77 -3.45 39.96
N THR A 746 -26.26 -4.40 40.76
CA THR A 746 -24.83 -4.75 40.81
C THR A 746 -24.29 -5.38 39.53
N GLY A 747 -25.16 -5.76 38.58
CA GLY A 747 -24.77 -6.49 37.38
C GLY A 747 -23.91 -7.72 37.71
N ASP A 748 -23.02 -8.09 36.80
CA ASP A 748 -22.06 -9.19 36.97
C ASP A 748 -20.70 -8.74 37.55
N ASP A 749 -20.57 -7.49 38.04
CA ASP A 749 -19.32 -6.99 38.62
C ASP A 749 -19.19 -7.36 40.10
N ALA A 750 -18.31 -8.32 40.41
CA ALA A 750 -18.06 -8.81 41.76
C ALA A 750 -17.50 -7.77 42.74
N PHE A 751 -17.02 -6.62 42.26
CA PHE A 751 -16.42 -5.56 43.07
C PHE A 751 -17.34 -4.34 43.26
N ALA A 752 -18.47 -4.29 42.55
CA ALA A 752 -19.45 -3.22 42.64
C ALA A 752 -20.39 -3.40 43.85
N TRP A 753 -19.83 -3.42 45.07
CA TRP A 753 -20.61 -3.66 46.29
C TRP A 753 -21.63 -2.55 46.55
N PRO A 754 -22.86 -2.89 47.00
CA PRO A 754 -23.88 -1.89 47.32
C PRO A 754 -23.47 -1.06 48.54
N LEU A 755 -23.78 0.23 48.49
CA LEU A 755 -23.55 1.17 49.60
C LEU A 755 -24.78 2.07 49.77
N THR A 756 -25.32 2.14 50.98
CA THR A 756 -26.46 3.00 51.30
C THR A 756 -26.06 4.11 52.25
N ARG A 757 -26.32 5.37 51.87
CA ARG A 757 -25.98 6.55 52.67
C ARG A 757 -27.00 7.68 52.48
N PRO A 758 -27.28 8.48 53.52
CA PRO A 758 -27.99 9.74 53.37
C PRO A 758 -27.20 10.67 52.45
N ALA A 759 -27.87 11.26 51.46
CA ALA A 759 -27.26 12.18 50.52
C ALA A 759 -28.18 13.38 50.23
N ARG A 760 -27.58 14.50 49.82
CA ARG A 760 -28.29 15.67 49.28
C ARG A 760 -27.83 15.98 47.86
N VAL A 761 -28.77 16.24 46.95
CA VAL A 761 -28.46 16.64 45.57
C VAL A 761 -27.97 18.09 45.55
N LEU A 762 -26.74 18.32 45.12
CA LEU A 762 -26.15 19.67 45.00
C LEU A 762 -26.31 20.26 43.61
N ALA A 763 -26.13 19.44 42.57
CA ALA A 763 -26.19 19.87 41.18
C ALA A 763 -26.64 18.72 40.27
N LEU A 764 -27.21 19.08 39.12
CA LEU A 764 -27.63 18.16 38.06
C LEU A 764 -27.13 18.69 36.72
N SER A 765 -26.73 17.77 35.84
CA SER A 765 -26.30 18.09 34.48
C SER A 765 -26.71 16.97 33.52
N ASN A 766 -26.85 17.29 32.24
CA ASN A 766 -26.98 16.29 31.17
C ASN A 766 -25.61 15.72 30.77
N GLY A 767 -24.51 16.25 31.34
CA GLY A 767 -23.18 15.68 31.22
C GLY A 767 -22.42 16.07 29.96
N ASP A 768 -22.96 16.94 29.10
CA ASP A 768 -22.30 17.39 27.87
C ASP A 768 -21.19 18.40 28.17
N PHE A 769 -19.98 18.14 27.67
CA PHE A 769 -18.81 19.01 27.87
C PHE A 769 -17.88 19.03 26.66
N THR A 770 -17.14 20.11 26.52
CA THR A 770 -16.00 20.21 25.59
C THR A 770 -14.72 20.10 26.41
N GLY A 771 -13.87 19.11 26.11
CA GLY A 771 -12.63 18.93 26.85
C GLY A 771 -11.69 20.14 26.74
N ARG A 772 -11.04 20.49 27.85
CA ARG A 772 -10.12 21.62 27.95
C ARG A 772 -8.66 21.20 27.84
N ARG A 773 -8.31 19.97 28.26
CA ARG A 773 -6.94 19.49 28.44
C ARG A 773 -6.80 17.99 28.12
N GLY A 774 -5.56 17.52 28.04
CA GLY A 774 -5.23 16.10 27.93
C GLY A 774 -5.84 15.42 26.69
N MET A 775 -6.24 14.16 26.83
CA MET A 775 -6.67 13.29 25.73
C MET A 775 -7.97 13.73 25.03
N VAL A 776 -8.79 14.56 25.69
CA VAL A 776 -10.10 14.98 25.16
C VAL A 776 -10.16 16.48 24.84
N GLN A 777 -9.01 17.16 24.85
CA GLN A 777 -8.93 18.59 24.52
C GLN A 777 -9.59 18.88 23.16
N GLY A 778 -10.51 19.86 23.15
CA GLY A 778 -11.24 20.28 21.94
C GLY A 778 -12.34 19.32 21.48
N SER A 779 -12.51 18.17 22.14
CA SER A 779 -13.52 17.18 21.78
C SER A 779 -14.82 17.38 22.54
N LEU A 780 -15.95 17.32 21.82
CA LEU A 780 -17.28 17.24 22.44
C LEU A 780 -17.52 15.81 22.97
N ARG A 781 -17.91 15.70 24.23
CA ARG A 781 -18.15 14.44 24.96
C ARG A 781 -19.37 14.57 25.86
N THR A 782 -19.86 13.43 26.36
CA THR A 782 -20.97 13.40 27.31
C THR A 782 -20.77 12.33 28.37
N MET A 783 -21.11 12.64 29.62
CA MET A 783 -21.21 11.69 30.73
C MET A 783 -22.66 11.17 30.92
N GLY A 784 -23.58 11.61 30.06
CA GLY A 784 -25.03 11.46 30.25
C GLY A 784 -25.55 12.18 31.49
N PRO A 785 -26.83 11.96 31.87
CA PRO A 785 -27.37 12.41 33.15
C PRO A 785 -26.37 12.21 34.29
N SER A 786 -26.02 13.31 34.93
CA SER A 786 -24.99 13.41 35.96
C SER A 786 -25.53 14.20 37.16
N ALA A 787 -25.06 13.87 38.36
CA ALA A 787 -25.46 14.52 39.60
C ALA A 787 -24.27 14.68 40.55
N LEU A 788 -24.21 15.80 41.26
CA LEU A 788 -23.29 15.99 42.39
C LEU A 788 -24.05 15.74 43.69
N LEU A 789 -23.58 14.78 44.49
CA LEU A 789 -24.20 14.39 45.75
C LEU A 789 -23.30 14.77 46.93
N GLU A 790 -23.88 15.28 48.03
CA GLU A 790 -23.19 15.53 49.29
C GLU A 790 -23.50 14.45 50.33
N LEU A 791 -22.46 13.84 50.91
CA LEU A 791 -22.54 12.73 51.86
C LEU A 791 -21.71 13.00 53.13
N GLY A 792 -22.00 14.09 53.84
CA GLY A 792 -21.44 14.32 55.18
C GLY A 792 -19.95 14.71 55.21
N GLY A 793 -19.50 15.46 54.20
CA GLY A 793 -18.11 15.91 54.04
C GLY A 793 -17.43 15.37 52.78
N VAL A 794 -18.06 14.38 52.14
CA VAL A 794 -17.62 13.77 50.88
C VAL A 794 -18.65 14.09 49.79
N GLN A 795 -18.19 14.70 48.71
CA GLN A 795 -18.97 14.89 47.49
C GLN A 795 -18.71 13.77 46.50
N VAL A 796 -19.74 13.31 45.79
CA VAL A 796 -19.62 12.29 44.75
C VAL A 796 -20.27 12.79 43.45
N ALA A 797 -19.48 12.88 42.39
CA ALA A 797 -19.97 13.16 41.04
C ALA A 797 -20.41 11.84 40.39
N VAL A 798 -21.72 11.58 40.38
CA VAL A 798 -22.34 10.37 39.82
C VAL A 798 -22.72 10.61 38.36
N ILE A 799 -22.36 9.67 37.49
CA ILE A 799 -22.61 9.75 36.04
C ILE A 799 -23.34 8.50 35.53
N SER A 800 -24.04 8.63 34.41
CA SER A 800 -24.81 7.52 33.81
C SER A 800 -24.12 6.84 32.65
N GLN A 801 -23.17 7.51 31.98
CA GLN A 801 -22.32 6.88 30.97
C GLN A 801 -20.95 6.62 31.55
N ARG A 802 -20.49 5.37 31.49
CA ARG A 802 -19.22 4.93 32.07
C ARG A 802 -18.03 5.68 31.46
N GLN A 803 -17.29 6.39 32.30
CA GLN A 803 -16.11 7.15 31.88
C GLN A 803 -15.11 7.32 33.03
N GLN A 804 -13.83 7.51 32.70
CA GLN A 804 -12.82 7.98 33.67
C GLN A 804 -12.96 9.50 33.91
N LEU A 805 -12.42 9.98 35.03
CA LEU A 805 -12.11 11.40 35.17
C LEU A 805 -10.79 11.70 34.46
N ILE A 806 -10.85 12.37 33.32
CA ILE A 806 -9.70 12.68 32.46
C ILE A 806 -9.60 14.16 32.09
N ASP A 807 -10.61 14.96 32.44
CA ASP A 807 -10.60 16.40 32.21
C ASP A 807 -11.40 17.14 33.31
N PRO A 808 -10.88 18.24 33.87
CA PRO A 808 -11.63 19.13 34.76
C PRO A 808 -12.98 19.62 34.23
N ALA A 809 -13.17 19.73 32.91
CA ALA A 809 -14.44 20.09 32.27
C ALA A 809 -15.60 19.15 32.62
N GLN A 810 -15.29 17.89 32.98
CA GLN A 810 -16.29 16.95 33.50
C GLN A 810 -16.89 17.43 34.83
N LEU A 811 -16.14 18.21 35.61
CA LEU A 811 -16.57 18.73 36.91
C LEU A 811 -17.23 20.11 36.78
N ASP A 812 -16.79 20.92 35.83
CA ASP A 812 -17.36 22.25 35.54
C ASP A 812 -18.87 22.17 35.26
N VAL A 813 -19.32 21.14 34.53
CA VAL A 813 -20.75 20.97 34.19
C VAL A 813 -21.63 20.68 35.40
N LEU A 814 -21.04 20.29 36.53
CA LEU A 814 -21.70 20.11 37.82
C LEU A 814 -21.46 21.30 38.77
N GLY A 815 -20.82 22.38 38.30
CA GLY A 815 -20.54 23.57 39.09
C GLY A 815 -19.51 23.36 40.21
N VAL A 816 -18.64 22.34 40.08
CA VAL A 816 -17.61 22.04 41.08
C VAL A 816 -16.50 23.09 41.03
N ASP A 817 -16.27 23.76 42.16
CA ASP A 817 -15.09 24.60 42.36
C ASP A 817 -13.93 23.76 42.91
N LEU A 818 -13.02 23.35 42.02
CA LEU A 818 -11.81 22.59 42.39
C LEU A 818 -10.91 23.34 43.39
N ALA A 819 -11.04 24.66 43.53
CA ALA A 819 -10.26 25.40 44.51
C ALA A 819 -10.68 25.08 45.96
N GLN A 820 -11.90 24.60 46.16
CA GLN A 820 -12.45 24.24 47.48
C GLN A 820 -12.20 22.76 47.82
N VAL A 821 -11.80 21.95 46.84
CA VAL A 821 -11.53 20.52 47.05
C VAL A 821 -10.15 20.35 47.69
N ARG A 822 -10.09 19.54 48.76
CA ARG A 822 -8.85 19.19 49.48
C ARG A 822 -8.30 17.85 49.07
N THR A 823 -9.17 16.87 48.90
CA THR A 823 -8.82 15.55 48.37
C THR A 823 -9.68 15.24 47.15
N LEU A 824 -9.05 14.95 46.02
CA LEU A 824 -9.73 14.46 44.83
C LEU A 824 -9.51 12.94 44.73
N VAL A 825 -10.58 12.16 44.72
CA VAL A 825 -10.52 10.72 44.46
C VAL A 825 -10.84 10.50 42.99
N VAL A 826 -9.91 9.86 42.28
CA VAL A 826 -10.04 9.56 40.85
C VAL A 826 -10.07 8.06 40.60
N LYS A 827 -10.99 7.62 39.76
CA LYS A 827 -11.10 6.23 39.29
C LYS A 827 -10.32 6.05 37.99
N SER A 828 -8.99 6.11 38.09
CA SER A 828 -8.08 6.06 36.94
C SER A 828 -6.67 5.67 37.35
N ARG A 829 -5.90 5.06 36.43
CA ARG A 829 -4.51 4.63 36.64
C ARG A 829 -3.46 5.64 36.18
N GLY A 830 -3.79 6.52 35.23
CA GLY A 830 -2.78 7.26 34.46
C GLY A 830 -3.30 8.53 33.83
N HIS A 831 -4.37 8.41 33.06
CA HIS A 831 -4.84 9.45 32.14
C HIS A 831 -5.17 10.80 32.80
N PHE A 832 -5.70 10.80 34.02
CA PHE A 832 -6.01 12.04 34.75
C PHE A 832 -4.77 12.94 34.97
N ARG A 833 -3.56 12.37 35.01
CA ARG A 833 -2.32 13.12 35.27
C ARG A 833 -2.06 14.21 34.23
N ALA A 834 -2.51 14.03 32.99
CA ALA A 834 -2.36 15.02 31.93
C ALA A 834 -3.29 16.24 32.08
N ALA A 835 -4.31 16.17 32.95
CA ALA A 835 -5.32 17.21 33.08
C ALA A 835 -5.46 17.79 34.50
N PHE A 836 -4.87 17.13 35.51
CA PHE A 836 -4.94 17.50 36.93
C PHE A 836 -3.56 17.76 37.56
N ASP A 837 -2.53 18.00 36.75
CA ASP A 837 -1.18 18.40 37.17
C ASP A 837 -1.16 19.70 38.00
N ASP A 838 -2.05 20.65 37.69
CA ASP A 838 -2.21 21.90 38.45
C ASP A 838 -2.96 21.71 39.79
N PHE A 839 -3.61 20.56 40.00
CA PHE A 839 -4.38 20.31 41.24
C PHE A 839 -3.48 19.81 42.37
N ALA A 840 -2.60 18.85 42.08
CA ALA A 840 -1.65 18.30 43.02
C ALA A 840 -0.38 17.82 42.29
N PRO A 841 0.82 18.08 42.84
CA PRO A 841 2.06 17.61 42.22
C PRO A 841 2.19 16.08 42.35
N PRO A 842 3.02 15.40 41.53
CA PRO A 842 3.11 13.94 41.49
C PRO A 842 3.34 13.25 42.84
N GLU A 843 4.13 13.85 43.74
CA GLU A 843 4.39 13.35 45.09
C GLU A 843 3.17 13.41 46.03
N ARG A 844 2.10 14.08 45.61
CA ARG A 844 0.80 14.17 46.29
C ARG A 844 -0.29 13.35 45.58
N ILE A 845 0.11 12.40 44.74
CA ILE A 845 -0.79 11.43 44.10
C ILE A 845 -0.52 10.06 44.73
N LEU A 846 -1.49 9.54 45.48
CA LEU A 846 -1.41 8.22 46.10
C LEU A 846 -2.20 7.21 45.29
N GLU A 847 -1.53 6.22 44.71
CA GLU A 847 -2.18 5.06 44.10
C GLU A 847 -2.65 4.12 45.21
N VAL A 848 -3.96 3.93 45.35
CA VAL A 848 -4.56 3.22 46.50
C VAL A 848 -4.78 1.75 46.17
N ASP A 849 -4.35 0.86 47.07
CA ASP A 849 -4.57 -0.59 46.97
C ASP A 849 -6.01 -0.96 47.36
N CYS A 850 -6.92 -0.77 46.41
CA CYS A 850 -8.32 -1.17 46.52
C CYS A 850 -8.58 -2.54 45.85
N PRO A 851 -9.63 -3.27 46.27
CA PRO A 851 -10.15 -4.38 45.47
C PRO A 851 -10.86 -3.84 44.22
N GLY A 852 -10.69 -4.52 43.08
CA GLY A 852 -11.36 -4.16 41.83
C GLY A 852 -10.88 -4.95 40.61
N LEU A 853 -11.68 -4.92 39.54
CA LEU A 853 -11.41 -5.61 38.27
C LEU A 853 -10.08 -5.22 37.62
N THR A 854 -9.55 -4.05 38.00
CA THR A 854 -8.32 -3.50 37.44
C THR A 854 -7.24 -3.36 38.50
N THR A 855 -7.16 -4.24 39.50
CA THR A 855 -6.06 -4.18 40.48
C THR A 855 -4.68 -4.30 39.79
N PRO A 856 -3.70 -3.43 40.12
CA PRO A 856 -2.32 -3.58 39.67
C PRO A 856 -1.53 -4.61 40.50
N ASN A 857 -2.10 -5.14 41.59
CA ASN A 857 -1.51 -6.23 42.36
C ASN A 857 -1.69 -7.56 41.61
N LEU A 858 -0.84 -7.79 40.61
CA LEU A 858 -0.95 -8.96 39.72
C LEU A 858 -0.85 -10.31 40.45
N LYS A 859 -0.22 -10.36 41.64
CA LYS A 859 -0.10 -11.60 42.43
C LYS A 859 -1.43 -12.05 43.06
N SER A 860 -2.41 -11.16 43.19
CA SER A 860 -3.72 -11.48 43.79
C SER A 860 -4.74 -12.06 42.81
N LEU A 861 -4.46 -12.01 41.51
CA LEU A 861 -5.42 -12.38 40.46
C LEU A 861 -5.37 -13.88 40.12
N PRO A 862 -6.52 -14.50 39.82
CA PRO A 862 -6.62 -15.93 39.51
C PRO A 862 -6.36 -16.21 38.02
N TRP A 863 -5.11 -16.05 37.59
CA TRP A 863 -4.66 -16.25 36.19
C TRP A 863 -5.05 -17.64 35.63
N ARG A 864 -5.55 -17.69 34.40
CA ARG A 864 -5.98 -18.94 33.74
C ARG A 864 -5.24 -19.22 32.44
N CYS A 865 -4.99 -18.20 31.61
CA CYS A 865 -4.47 -18.39 30.26
C CYS A 865 -3.17 -17.62 30.01
N LEU A 866 -2.78 -16.70 30.90
CA LEU A 866 -1.49 -16.02 30.86
C LEU A 866 -0.33 -17.04 30.93
N PRO A 867 0.71 -16.95 30.05
CA PRO A 867 1.85 -17.86 30.07
C PRO A 867 2.63 -17.81 31.39
N ARG A 868 3.06 -18.96 31.90
CA ARG A 868 3.84 -19.07 33.16
C ARG A 868 5.13 -19.86 32.92
N PRO A 869 6.25 -19.52 33.57
CA PRO A 869 6.40 -18.44 34.55
C PRO A 869 6.42 -17.03 33.92
N MET A 870 5.95 -16.01 34.66
CA MET A 870 5.88 -14.61 34.22
C MET A 870 6.25 -13.64 35.33
N TYR A 871 7.28 -12.81 35.15
CA TYR A 871 7.60 -11.74 36.11
C TYR A 871 6.60 -10.56 35.98
N PRO A 872 6.15 -9.91 37.08
CA PRO A 872 6.49 -10.14 38.49
C PRO A 872 5.57 -11.13 39.22
N ILE A 873 4.73 -11.89 38.50
CA ILE A 873 3.79 -12.83 39.11
C ILE A 873 4.56 -14.03 39.70
N ASP A 874 5.56 -14.53 38.98
CA ASP A 874 6.52 -15.55 39.38
C ASP A 874 7.91 -14.96 39.57
N ASP A 875 8.38 -14.87 40.81
CA ASP A 875 9.68 -14.26 41.13
C ASP A 875 10.88 -15.06 40.59
N HIS A 876 10.69 -16.36 40.30
CA HIS A 876 11.73 -17.27 39.79
C HIS A 876 11.86 -17.25 38.26
N THR A 877 11.14 -16.37 37.57
CA THR A 877 11.15 -16.31 36.10
C THR A 877 12.54 -15.98 35.57
N THR A 878 13.04 -16.80 34.65
CA THR A 878 14.27 -16.57 33.88
C THR A 878 13.93 -16.37 32.41
N TRP A 879 14.82 -15.69 31.68
CA TRP A 879 14.70 -15.52 30.23
C TRP A 879 16.09 -15.66 29.62
N ASN A 880 16.20 -16.50 28.60
CA ASN A 880 17.39 -16.66 27.76
C ASN A 880 16.99 -16.33 26.31
N PRO A 881 17.62 -15.34 25.66
CA PRO A 881 17.23 -14.80 24.35
C PRO A 881 17.41 -15.75 23.16
#